data_AF-A0A946NL43-F1
#
_entry.id   AF-A0A946NL43-F1
#
_cell.length_a   1.000
_cell.length_b   1.000
_cell.length_c   1.000
_cell.angle_alpha   90.00
_cell.angle_beta   90.00
_cell.angle_gamma   90.00
#
_symmetry.space_group_name_H-M   'P 1'
#
loop_
_entity.id
_entity.type
_entity.pdbx_description
1 polymer ?
#
loop_
_entity_poly.entity_id
_entity_poly.type
_entity_poly.pdbx_seq_one_letter_code
_entity_poly.pdbx_strand_id
1 'polypeptide(L)'
;ITLDNSNTFSVLAFVASAGTLANVTIVDSDAVDLAALTLTGDLTVTAGGNISDSGTLVVPGTTTLVAGTNTAILDDAANNFGTVAVTSASTATLVDVGAIDIGASNVTTLNVTAGGNISDSGTIIASGTTTLVAGANTAILDEVANNFGTVAVTSATTATLVDVDAIDLGASSVTTLNVTAAGAITDSGNLVVSGVSTFTTANAQSITLNNTNTFSTLAFVASAGTLADVTINDSDATDLAALTLTGNLSVTSGGAISDSGVLDITGTASFTASGANIDINNATGNGIGGAVSFTTTGSGDVTFDNGTTAINLGTVSVVGTLAVQSGDAITDSGVITVGGAASFTTDLSGKPITLNSQNAITGAVTFDTTSTGGDVSFDNGTTAINLAAHGSGAIGGDLILQTDAATTISNAVTMNTSGAALSITVDGGNALNVQSTLTTNAGAITLSADDDVIFNATGQLASANGNISVTADDDATSDAGSGGALTMDAATVFNAGSGTITGIADEDITLGQMTTTNATTAAITLNTASGNILDGDTTGANDLTANNGTVAVTTGGGTFGTDANAIEIASAALSTTGIPVTVVTPTSAETLSGTTETVGEASVDQTINVVEDLVNTVGKSNQIVTGNSGSTVSAGIAPLQPGSGPVIVDVYSEQYNLVSTEGIDPLVAPAMNQLNDFWVNEEEEN
;
A
#
# COMPACT_ATOMS: atom_id res chain seq x y z
N ILE A 1 -39.04 -65.45 28.83
CA ILE A 1 -38.20 -66.10 29.86
C ILE A 1 -37.67 -65.00 30.75
N THR A 2 -37.74 -65.16 32.06
CA THR A 2 -37.28 -64.15 33.02
C THR A 2 -36.38 -64.83 34.03
N LEU A 3 -35.10 -64.43 34.04
CA LEU A 3 -34.06 -64.86 34.95
C LEU A 3 -33.59 -63.62 35.74
N ASP A 4 -34.45 -63.12 36.62
CA ASP A 4 -34.32 -61.82 37.29
C ASP A 4 -33.62 -61.85 38.66
N ASN A 5 -33.12 -63.02 39.07
CA ASN A 5 -32.25 -63.16 40.24
C ASN A 5 -30.78 -62.88 39.88
N SER A 6 -29.91 -62.71 40.88
CA SER A 6 -28.45 -62.61 40.67
C SER A 6 -27.87 -63.98 40.27
N ASN A 7 -27.87 -64.29 38.97
CA ASN A 7 -27.28 -65.52 38.43
C ASN A 7 -25.76 -65.37 38.20
N THR A 8 -25.10 -66.44 37.78
CA THR A 8 -23.65 -66.52 37.49
C THR A 8 -23.40 -67.42 36.27
N PHE A 9 -24.08 -67.15 35.16
CA PHE A 9 -23.96 -67.89 33.91
C PHE A 9 -22.65 -67.50 33.19
N SER A 10 -22.12 -68.40 32.37
CA SER A 10 -20.96 -68.10 31.50
C SER A 10 -21.39 -67.86 30.05
N VAL A 11 -22.01 -68.87 29.43
CA VAL A 11 -22.60 -68.80 28.09
C VAL A 11 -24.06 -69.20 28.22
N LEU A 12 -24.95 -68.37 27.67
CA LEU A 12 -26.39 -68.57 27.82
C LEU A 12 -27.05 -68.83 26.46
N ALA A 13 -27.68 -70.00 26.33
CA ALA A 13 -28.43 -70.41 25.16
C ALA A 13 -29.90 -70.68 25.54
N PHE A 14 -30.83 -70.15 24.76
CA PHE A 14 -32.26 -70.40 24.94
C PHE A 14 -32.81 -71.19 23.76
N VAL A 15 -33.53 -72.27 24.06
CA VAL A 15 -34.15 -73.12 23.03
C VAL A 15 -35.65 -73.17 23.30
N ALA A 16 -36.45 -72.72 22.33
CA ALA A 16 -37.90 -72.90 22.38
C ALA A 16 -38.25 -74.37 22.11
N SER A 17 -39.16 -74.94 22.88
CA SER A 17 -39.69 -76.29 22.60
C SER A 17 -40.57 -76.32 21.34
N ALA A 18 -41.13 -75.17 20.93
CA ALA A 18 -41.81 -74.90 19.67
C ALA A 18 -41.96 -73.37 19.47
N GLY A 19 -42.01 -72.91 18.21
CA GLY A 19 -42.17 -71.48 17.88
C GLY A 19 -40.94 -70.62 18.19
N THR A 20 -41.15 -69.31 18.31
CA THR A 20 -40.11 -68.32 18.64
C THR A 20 -40.39 -67.75 20.03
N LEU A 21 -39.34 -67.46 20.81
CA LEU A 21 -39.48 -66.86 22.13
C LEU A 21 -39.99 -65.42 22.01
N ALA A 22 -40.85 -64.98 22.93
CA ALA A 22 -41.35 -63.60 22.94
C ALA A 22 -40.30 -62.65 23.51
N ASN A 23 -40.14 -62.67 24.84
CA ASN A 23 -39.20 -61.79 25.56
C ASN A 23 -38.19 -62.61 26.37
N VAL A 24 -37.00 -62.09 26.57
CA VAL A 24 -35.97 -62.64 27.46
C VAL A 24 -35.44 -61.55 28.38
N THR A 25 -35.46 -61.80 29.69
CA THR A 25 -34.83 -60.93 30.70
C THR A 25 -33.80 -61.73 31.47
N ILE A 26 -32.59 -61.20 31.60
CA ILE A 26 -31.44 -61.81 32.25
C ILE A 26 -30.85 -60.83 33.26
N VAL A 27 -30.62 -61.29 34.48
CA VAL A 27 -29.79 -60.62 35.48
C VAL A 27 -28.69 -61.60 35.89
N ASP A 28 -27.44 -61.16 35.76
CA ASP A 28 -26.24 -61.92 36.07
C ASP A 28 -25.24 -61.05 36.84
N SER A 29 -24.56 -61.61 37.83
CA SER A 29 -23.52 -60.89 38.57
C SER A 29 -22.15 -60.93 37.90
N ASP A 30 -21.95 -61.83 36.94
CA ASP A 30 -20.70 -61.98 36.19
C ASP A 30 -20.85 -61.43 34.76
N ALA A 31 -19.91 -61.76 33.88
CA ALA A 31 -20.01 -61.47 32.45
C ALA A 31 -20.97 -62.45 31.77
N VAL A 32 -21.71 -61.99 30.77
CA VAL A 32 -22.67 -62.80 30.02
C VAL A 32 -22.29 -62.83 28.54
N ASP A 33 -22.06 -64.02 28.02
CA ASP A 33 -21.95 -64.29 26.58
C ASP A 33 -23.26 -64.88 26.04
N LEU A 34 -23.90 -64.15 25.14
CA LEU A 34 -25.15 -64.54 24.49
C LEU A 34 -24.85 -65.42 23.27
N ALA A 35 -25.29 -66.68 23.34
CA ALA A 35 -25.34 -67.52 22.15
C ALA A 35 -26.51 -67.08 21.24
N ALA A 36 -26.59 -67.67 20.05
CA ALA A 36 -27.64 -67.35 19.08
C ALA A 36 -29.06 -67.35 19.69
N LEU A 37 -29.79 -66.27 19.46
CA LEU A 37 -31.10 -66.03 20.06
C LEU A 37 -32.01 -65.31 19.06
N THR A 38 -33.21 -65.85 18.83
CA THR A 38 -34.24 -65.22 18.00
C THR A 38 -35.50 -64.98 18.83
N LEU A 39 -35.93 -63.72 18.89
CA LEU A 39 -37.09 -63.26 19.64
C LEU A 39 -38.15 -62.65 18.72
N THR A 40 -39.39 -62.56 19.19
CA THR A 40 -40.45 -61.73 18.57
C THR A 40 -40.70 -60.42 19.31
N GLY A 41 -40.13 -60.26 20.51
CA GLY A 41 -40.24 -59.08 21.37
C GLY A 41 -38.89 -58.68 21.94
N ASP A 42 -38.82 -58.41 23.24
CA ASP A 42 -37.72 -57.67 23.85
C ASP A 42 -36.64 -58.58 24.48
N LEU A 43 -35.40 -58.10 24.46
CA LEU A 43 -34.26 -58.65 25.20
C LEU A 43 -33.84 -57.65 26.28
N THR A 44 -33.68 -58.08 27.52
CA THR A 44 -33.13 -57.25 28.61
C THR A 44 -32.01 -58.02 29.29
N VAL A 45 -30.81 -57.44 29.35
CA VAL A 45 -29.63 -58.05 29.94
C VAL A 45 -28.98 -57.09 30.93
N THR A 46 -28.90 -57.51 32.19
CA THR A 46 -28.13 -56.85 33.24
C THR A 46 -27.00 -57.76 33.66
N ALA A 47 -25.76 -57.32 33.50
CA ALA A 47 -24.56 -58.07 33.86
C ALA A 47 -23.69 -57.27 34.83
N GLY A 48 -23.11 -57.93 35.82
CA GLY A 48 -22.07 -57.35 36.68
C GLY A 48 -20.68 -57.28 36.00
N GLY A 49 -20.50 -57.99 34.88
CA GLY A 49 -19.33 -57.95 34.00
C GLY A 49 -19.66 -57.47 32.59
N ASN A 50 -18.85 -57.89 31.62
CA ASN A 50 -19.07 -57.59 30.20
C ASN A 50 -20.33 -58.30 29.67
N ILE A 51 -21.01 -57.68 28.71
CA ILE A 51 -22.01 -58.33 27.86
C ILE A 51 -21.36 -58.54 26.49
N SER A 52 -21.38 -59.78 26.00
CA SER A 52 -20.92 -60.13 24.65
C SER A 52 -21.90 -61.03 23.92
N ASP A 53 -21.73 -61.18 22.62
CA ASP A 53 -22.36 -62.24 21.83
C ASP A 53 -21.33 -63.16 21.17
N SER A 54 -21.73 -64.41 21.00
CA SER A 54 -20.97 -65.46 20.30
C SER A 54 -21.79 -66.13 19.19
N GLY A 55 -23.03 -65.67 19.00
CA GLY A 55 -23.85 -66.05 17.86
C GLY A 55 -24.97 -65.06 17.62
N THR A 56 -25.50 -65.09 16.40
CA THR A 56 -26.47 -64.13 15.89
C THR A 56 -27.69 -63.91 16.80
N LEU A 57 -27.93 -62.64 17.13
CA LEU A 57 -29.08 -62.15 17.85
C LEU A 57 -30.07 -61.52 16.86
N VAL A 58 -31.31 -62.01 16.86
CA VAL A 58 -32.41 -61.45 16.06
C VAL A 58 -33.51 -61.01 17.02
N VAL A 59 -33.56 -59.71 17.30
CA VAL A 59 -34.45 -59.11 18.29
C VAL A 59 -35.16 -57.91 17.67
N PRO A 60 -36.32 -58.09 17.02
CA PRO A 60 -37.04 -56.98 16.39
C PRO A 60 -37.69 -56.03 17.40
N GLY A 61 -37.81 -56.43 18.67
CA GLY A 61 -38.21 -55.54 19.76
C GLY A 61 -37.05 -54.69 20.28
N THR A 62 -37.15 -54.27 21.54
CA THR A 62 -36.08 -53.50 22.21
C THR A 62 -35.08 -54.44 22.87
N THR A 63 -33.78 -54.22 22.61
CA THR A 63 -32.68 -54.80 23.36
C THR A 63 -32.16 -53.79 24.38
N THR A 64 -32.32 -54.08 25.67
CA THR A 64 -31.84 -53.23 26.78
C THR A 64 -30.62 -53.86 27.45
N LEU A 65 -29.52 -53.12 27.51
CA LEU A 65 -28.23 -53.60 28.05
C LEU A 65 -27.78 -52.75 29.25
N VAL A 66 -27.41 -53.40 30.35
CA VAL A 66 -26.88 -52.79 31.57
C VAL A 66 -25.60 -53.52 31.96
N ALA A 67 -24.44 -52.97 31.58
CA ALA A 67 -23.10 -53.51 31.89
C ALA A 67 -22.34 -52.67 32.94
N GLY A 68 -22.92 -51.57 33.44
CA GLY A 68 -22.27 -50.69 34.40
C GLY A 68 -21.06 -50.00 33.79
N THR A 69 -19.88 -50.19 34.39
CA THR A 69 -18.60 -49.65 33.88
C THR A 69 -17.88 -50.58 32.91
N ASN A 70 -18.50 -51.70 32.54
CA ASN A 70 -17.93 -52.72 31.66
C ASN A 70 -18.39 -52.53 30.22
N THR A 71 -17.97 -53.41 29.31
CA THR A 71 -18.31 -53.31 27.88
C THR A 71 -19.59 -54.06 27.53
N ALA A 72 -20.33 -53.56 26.53
CA ALA A 72 -21.42 -54.25 25.86
C ALA A 72 -21.08 -54.37 24.36
N ILE A 73 -20.64 -55.55 23.93
CA ILE A 73 -20.16 -55.80 22.56
C ILE A 73 -21.07 -56.81 21.91
N LEU A 74 -21.94 -56.36 21.01
CA LEU A 74 -22.80 -57.19 20.18
C LEU A 74 -22.31 -57.08 18.72
N ASP A 75 -21.26 -57.83 18.39
CA ASP A 75 -20.44 -57.63 17.19
C ASP A 75 -20.58 -58.71 16.11
N ASP A 76 -21.47 -59.69 16.30
CA ASP A 76 -21.81 -60.64 15.24
C ASP A 76 -22.43 -59.92 14.03
N ALA A 77 -21.80 -60.07 12.86
CA ALA A 77 -22.19 -59.35 11.65
C ALA A 77 -23.60 -59.68 11.12
N ALA A 78 -24.23 -60.75 11.61
CA ALA A 78 -25.57 -61.14 11.22
C ALA A 78 -26.65 -60.73 12.22
N ASN A 79 -26.27 -60.06 13.32
CA ASN A 79 -27.21 -59.47 14.26
C ASN A 79 -28.25 -58.59 13.56
N ASN A 80 -29.48 -58.61 14.07
CA ASN A 80 -30.60 -57.88 13.50
C ASN A 80 -31.56 -57.43 14.61
N PHE A 81 -31.44 -56.18 14.99
CA PHE A 81 -32.14 -55.52 16.07
C PHE A 81 -33.24 -54.59 15.54
N GLY A 82 -34.23 -54.31 16.39
CA GLY A 82 -35.11 -53.14 16.22
C GLY A 82 -34.45 -51.93 16.88
N THR A 83 -34.73 -51.77 18.18
CA THR A 83 -34.12 -50.72 19.01
C THR A 83 -33.09 -51.32 19.97
N VAL A 84 -31.95 -50.66 20.16
CA VAL A 84 -30.95 -51.04 21.18
C VAL A 84 -30.72 -49.88 22.15
N ALA A 85 -30.97 -50.11 23.44
CA ALA A 85 -30.77 -49.14 24.51
C ALA A 85 -29.66 -49.63 25.46
N VAL A 86 -28.55 -48.91 25.55
CA VAL A 86 -27.42 -49.24 26.43
C VAL A 86 -27.46 -48.35 27.66
N THR A 87 -28.25 -48.73 28.66
CA THR A 87 -28.48 -47.91 29.86
C THR A 87 -27.20 -47.59 30.65
N SER A 88 -26.19 -48.47 30.59
CA SER A 88 -24.83 -48.17 31.09
C SER A 88 -23.79 -49.14 30.49
N ALA A 89 -22.70 -48.61 29.94
CA ALA A 89 -21.48 -49.35 29.60
C ALA A 89 -20.30 -48.39 29.47
N SER A 90 -19.04 -48.84 29.61
CA SER A 90 -17.89 -48.02 29.17
C SER A 90 -17.86 -47.92 27.65
N THR A 91 -18.04 -49.05 26.97
CA THR A 91 -18.01 -49.14 25.51
C THR A 91 -19.18 -49.98 25.05
N ALA A 92 -19.97 -49.44 24.13
CA ALA A 92 -20.94 -50.17 23.34
C ALA A 92 -20.40 -50.39 21.93
N THR A 93 -20.42 -51.62 21.43
CA THR A 93 -20.19 -51.93 20.02
C THR A 93 -21.38 -52.71 19.51
N LEU A 94 -22.08 -52.16 18.53
CA LEU A 94 -23.34 -52.67 18.00
C LEU A 94 -23.19 -52.86 16.50
N VAL A 95 -23.32 -54.10 16.05
CA VAL A 95 -23.35 -54.45 14.63
C VAL A 95 -24.75 -54.92 14.28
N ASP A 96 -25.28 -54.41 13.17
CA ASP A 96 -26.61 -54.74 12.66
C ASP A 96 -26.57 -54.95 11.15
N VAL A 97 -27.19 -56.02 10.67
CA VAL A 97 -27.30 -56.34 9.24
C VAL A 97 -28.30 -55.44 8.51
N GLY A 98 -29.26 -54.87 9.24
CA GLY A 98 -30.31 -53.99 8.78
C GLY A 98 -30.17 -52.58 9.35
N ALA A 99 -31.31 -51.92 9.54
CA ALA A 99 -31.37 -50.62 10.19
C ALA A 99 -31.43 -50.81 11.70
N ILE A 100 -30.75 -49.94 12.44
CA ILE A 100 -30.73 -49.96 13.90
C ILE A 100 -31.21 -48.62 14.45
N ASP A 101 -32.09 -48.69 15.43
CA ASP A 101 -32.53 -47.55 16.22
C ASP A 101 -31.85 -47.56 17.59
N ILE A 102 -31.20 -46.45 17.96
CA ILE A 102 -30.50 -46.32 19.23
C ILE A 102 -31.47 -45.70 20.24
N GLY A 103 -31.87 -46.50 21.22
CA GLY A 103 -32.63 -46.02 22.36
C GLY A 103 -31.74 -45.35 23.40
N ALA A 104 -32.35 -44.96 24.53
CA ALA A 104 -31.65 -44.26 25.61
C ALA A 104 -30.36 -45.00 26.03
N SER A 105 -29.23 -44.32 25.86
CA SER A 105 -27.90 -44.90 26.02
C SER A 105 -26.97 -44.00 26.82
N ASN A 106 -26.19 -44.56 27.73
CA ASN A 106 -25.20 -43.86 28.53
C ASN A 106 -23.88 -44.63 28.51
N VAL A 107 -22.93 -44.14 27.72
CA VAL A 107 -21.66 -44.79 27.46
C VAL A 107 -20.49 -43.81 27.43
N THR A 108 -19.26 -44.32 27.48
CA THR A 108 -18.07 -43.53 27.11
C THR A 108 -17.82 -43.62 25.60
N THR A 109 -17.84 -44.82 25.02
CA THR A 109 -17.63 -45.02 23.59
C THR A 109 -18.82 -45.76 22.98
N LEU A 110 -19.30 -45.28 21.83
CA LEU A 110 -20.38 -45.91 21.08
C LEU A 110 -19.92 -46.22 19.66
N ASN A 111 -19.83 -47.49 19.29
CA ASN A 111 -19.53 -47.91 17.92
C ASN A 111 -20.77 -48.57 17.33
N VAL A 112 -21.26 -48.05 16.20
CA VAL A 112 -22.44 -48.58 15.52
C VAL A 112 -22.11 -48.85 14.06
N THR A 113 -22.31 -50.09 13.62
CA THR A 113 -22.22 -50.48 12.21
C THR A 113 -23.55 -51.06 11.78
N ALA A 114 -24.20 -50.45 10.78
CA ALA A 114 -25.50 -50.87 10.28
C ALA A 114 -25.44 -51.13 8.77
N GLY A 115 -26.08 -52.22 8.31
CA GLY A 115 -26.34 -52.46 6.89
C GLY A 115 -27.44 -51.57 6.30
N GLY A 116 -28.21 -50.91 7.16
CA GLY A 116 -29.28 -49.94 6.86
C GLY A 116 -29.05 -48.58 7.52
N ASN A 117 -30.15 -47.86 7.80
CA ASN A 117 -30.09 -46.57 8.50
C ASN A 117 -29.69 -46.75 9.97
N ILE A 118 -28.98 -45.77 10.50
CA ILE A 118 -28.81 -45.56 11.94
C ILE A 118 -29.75 -44.42 12.33
N SER A 119 -30.64 -44.66 13.28
CA SER A 119 -31.50 -43.64 13.90
C SER A 119 -31.34 -43.66 15.42
N ASP A 120 -31.88 -42.64 16.08
CA ASP A 120 -32.18 -42.66 17.51
C ASP A 120 -33.66 -42.39 17.79
N SER A 121 -34.08 -42.87 18.97
CA SER A 121 -35.41 -42.65 19.53
C SER A 121 -35.36 -42.29 21.01
N GLY A 122 -34.16 -42.18 21.57
CA GLY A 122 -33.92 -41.84 22.96
C GLY A 122 -32.55 -41.20 23.14
N THR A 123 -32.41 -40.45 24.23
CA THR A 123 -31.20 -39.68 24.53
C THR A 123 -29.95 -40.55 24.57
N ILE A 124 -28.95 -40.17 23.77
CA ILE A 124 -27.61 -40.75 23.79
C ILE A 124 -26.69 -39.82 24.57
N ILE A 125 -26.08 -40.34 25.63
CA ILE A 125 -24.98 -39.70 26.36
C ILE A 125 -23.73 -40.51 26.08
N ALA A 126 -22.85 -39.99 25.23
CA ALA A 126 -21.59 -40.64 24.84
C ALA A 126 -20.42 -39.67 25.06
N SER A 127 -19.84 -39.71 26.25
CA SER A 127 -18.83 -38.73 26.70
C SER A 127 -17.47 -38.80 25.99
N GLY A 128 -17.19 -39.89 25.27
CA GLY A 128 -16.02 -40.07 24.43
C GLY A 128 -16.38 -40.07 22.96
N THR A 129 -15.84 -41.03 22.20
CA THR A 129 -16.07 -41.12 20.75
C THR A 129 -17.30 -41.97 20.41
N THR A 130 -18.15 -41.43 19.55
CA THR A 130 -19.20 -42.15 18.83
C THR A 130 -18.74 -42.38 17.39
N THR A 131 -18.68 -43.63 16.93
CA THR A 131 -18.33 -44.00 15.55
C THR A 131 -19.53 -44.62 14.85
N LEU A 132 -19.91 -44.06 13.70
CA LEU A 132 -21.08 -44.49 12.92
C LEU A 132 -20.67 -44.97 11.53
N VAL A 133 -21.15 -46.15 11.15
CA VAL A 133 -20.93 -46.75 9.82
C VAL A 133 -22.29 -47.20 9.25
N ALA A 134 -22.91 -46.36 8.43
CA ALA A 134 -24.19 -46.64 7.75
C ALA A 134 -24.01 -46.97 6.25
N GLY A 135 -22.79 -46.89 5.72
CA GLY A 135 -22.51 -47.16 4.31
C GLY A 135 -23.21 -46.16 3.38
N ALA A 136 -24.08 -46.68 2.49
CA ALA A 136 -24.87 -45.85 1.56
C ALA A 136 -26.20 -45.34 2.17
N ASN A 137 -26.41 -45.53 3.47
CA ASN A 137 -27.63 -45.18 4.18
C ASN A 137 -27.44 -43.93 5.04
N THR A 138 -28.47 -43.54 5.80
CA THR A 138 -28.41 -42.34 6.67
C THR A 138 -27.96 -42.67 8.08
N ALA A 139 -27.33 -41.72 8.75
CA ALA A 139 -27.07 -41.72 10.19
C ALA A 139 -27.70 -40.46 10.79
N ILE A 140 -28.86 -40.61 11.44
CA ILE A 140 -29.64 -39.51 11.99
C ILE A 140 -29.68 -39.70 13.50
N LEU A 141 -28.92 -38.89 14.23
CA LEU A 141 -28.94 -38.80 15.69
C LEU A 141 -29.51 -37.44 16.10
N ASP A 142 -30.83 -37.28 16.04
CA ASP A 142 -31.51 -35.96 16.03
C ASP A 142 -32.22 -35.56 17.32
N GLU A 143 -32.10 -36.39 18.36
CA GLU A 143 -32.66 -36.10 19.68
C GLU A 143 -32.01 -34.87 20.31
N VAL A 144 -32.84 -33.87 20.63
CA VAL A 144 -32.39 -32.57 21.21
C VAL A 144 -31.61 -32.68 22.53
N ALA A 145 -31.70 -33.83 23.21
CA ALA A 145 -31.05 -34.06 24.50
C ALA A 145 -29.77 -34.90 24.37
N ASN A 146 -29.40 -35.32 23.16
CA ASN A 146 -28.15 -36.03 22.91
C ASN A 146 -26.95 -35.19 23.38
N ASN A 147 -25.94 -35.89 23.89
CA ASN A 147 -24.72 -35.29 24.43
C ASN A 147 -23.53 -36.18 24.05
N PHE A 148 -22.74 -35.70 23.10
CA PHE A 148 -21.59 -36.37 22.54
C PHE A 148 -20.29 -35.64 22.93
N GLY A 149 -19.20 -36.41 23.09
CA GLY A 149 -17.86 -35.85 23.05
C GLY A 149 -17.42 -35.61 21.60
N THR A 150 -16.95 -36.68 20.96
CA THR A 150 -16.57 -36.66 19.53
C THR A 150 -17.49 -37.57 18.72
N VAL A 151 -17.94 -37.15 17.54
CA VAL A 151 -18.69 -38.01 16.61
C VAL A 151 -17.94 -38.17 15.29
N ALA A 152 -17.69 -39.40 14.87
CA ALA A 152 -17.06 -39.75 13.60
C ALA A 152 -18.03 -40.57 12.75
N VAL A 153 -18.45 -40.04 11.59
CA VAL A 153 -19.32 -40.74 10.64
C VAL A 153 -18.48 -41.29 9.50
N THR A 154 -17.93 -42.50 9.68
CA THR A 154 -16.99 -43.10 8.71
C THR A 154 -17.61 -43.29 7.34
N SER A 155 -18.92 -43.57 7.27
CA SER A 155 -19.67 -43.56 6.01
C SER A 155 -21.17 -43.40 6.25
N ALA A 156 -21.80 -42.47 5.53
CA ALA A 156 -23.24 -42.32 5.36
C ALA A 156 -23.53 -41.48 4.11
N THR A 157 -24.75 -41.51 3.59
CA THR A 157 -25.20 -40.50 2.62
C THR A 157 -25.52 -39.17 3.32
N THR A 158 -26.35 -39.22 4.36
CA THR A 158 -26.68 -38.07 5.20
C THR A 158 -26.34 -38.37 6.65
N ALA A 159 -25.61 -37.45 7.29
CA ALA A 159 -25.47 -37.37 8.73
C ALA A 159 -26.26 -36.18 9.27
N THR A 160 -27.14 -36.42 10.25
CA THR A 160 -27.78 -35.37 11.04
C THR A 160 -27.43 -35.61 12.50
N LEU A 161 -26.79 -34.65 13.14
CA LEU A 161 -26.32 -34.75 14.52
C LEU A 161 -26.86 -33.57 15.33
N VAL A 162 -27.50 -33.86 16.45
CA VAL A 162 -27.95 -32.85 17.41
C VAL A 162 -27.22 -33.06 18.73
N ASP A 163 -26.70 -31.98 19.31
CA ASP A 163 -25.97 -32.00 20.57
C ASP A 163 -26.45 -30.87 21.50
N VAL A 164 -26.64 -31.21 22.78
CA VAL A 164 -27.09 -30.29 23.83
C VAL A 164 -25.98 -29.39 24.37
N ASP A 165 -24.72 -29.73 24.13
CA ASP A 165 -23.51 -29.01 24.53
C ASP A 165 -22.68 -28.68 23.26
N ALA A 166 -21.35 -28.67 23.37
CA ALA A 166 -20.43 -28.55 22.25
C ALA A 166 -20.12 -29.93 21.68
N ILE A 167 -19.92 -30.02 20.37
CA ILE A 167 -19.60 -31.27 19.67
C ILE A 167 -18.28 -31.14 18.92
N ASP A 168 -17.45 -32.17 19.04
CA ASP A 168 -16.26 -32.35 18.22
C ASP A 168 -16.52 -33.36 17.10
N LEU A 169 -16.15 -33.02 15.87
CA LEU A 169 -16.35 -33.86 14.70
C LEU A 169 -15.05 -34.61 14.39
N GLY A 170 -15.10 -35.93 14.56
CA GLY A 170 -14.06 -36.82 14.10
C GLY A 170 -14.14 -37.04 12.59
N ALA A 171 -13.18 -37.81 12.05
CA ALA A 171 -13.10 -38.08 10.63
C ALA A 171 -14.42 -38.62 10.07
N SER A 172 -14.99 -37.89 9.11
CA SER A 172 -16.34 -38.16 8.59
C SER A 172 -16.36 -38.09 7.07
N SER A 173 -17.05 -39.03 6.42
CA SER A 173 -17.20 -39.11 4.97
C SER A 173 -18.66 -39.27 4.60
N VAL A 174 -19.29 -38.19 4.16
CA VAL A 174 -20.73 -38.14 3.86
C VAL A 174 -21.06 -37.36 2.59
N THR A 175 -22.29 -37.45 2.12
CA THR A 175 -22.81 -36.54 1.07
C THR A 175 -23.38 -35.27 1.69
N THR A 176 -24.16 -35.39 2.76
CA THR A 176 -24.75 -34.25 3.48
C THR A 176 -24.41 -34.35 4.95
N LEU A 177 -23.97 -33.24 5.55
CA LEU A 177 -23.67 -33.15 6.97
C LEU A 177 -24.48 -32.02 7.61
N ASN A 178 -25.40 -32.35 8.51
CA ASN A 178 -26.16 -31.38 9.28
C ASN A 178 -25.78 -31.54 10.76
N VAL A 179 -25.25 -30.49 11.38
CA VAL A 179 -24.86 -30.51 12.79
C VAL A 179 -25.53 -29.35 13.50
N THR A 180 -26.22 -29.63 14.59
CA THR A 180 -26.81 -28.63 15.48
C THR A 180 -26.28 -28.84 16.89
N ALA A 181 -25.56 -27.86 17.43
CA ALA A 181 -25.02 -27.90 18.78
C ALA A 181 -25.51 -26.69 19.58
N ALA A 182 -25.76 -26.83 20.88
CA ALA A 182 -25.99 -25.63 21.71
C ALA A 182 -24.67 -24.89 22.03
N GLY A 183 -23.55 -25.60 21.99
CA GLY A 183 -22.20 -25.10 22.19
C GLY A 183 -21.47 -24.82 20.88
N ALA A 184 -20.13 -24.83 20.95
CA ALA A 184 -19.27 -24.70 19.77
C ALA A 184 -19.26 -26.00 18.95
N ILE A 185 -18.99 -25.88 17.65
CA ILE A 185 -18.70 -27.02 16.78
C ILE A 185 -17.21 -26.97 16.44
N THR A 186 -16.48 -28.05 16.71
CA THR A 186 -15.08 -28.22 16.33
C THR A 186 -14.89 -29.45 15.46
N ASP A 187 -13.75 -29.54 14.79
CA ASP A 187 -13.26 -30.77 14.19
C ASP A 187 -11.93 -31.20 14.80
N SER A 188 -11.76 -32.52 14.89
CA SER A 188 -10.50 -33.18 15.25
C SER A 188 -10.04 -34.17 14.17
N GLY A 189 -10.90 -34.46 13.20
CA GLY A 189 -10.59 -35.25 12.02
C GLY A 189 -11.18 -34.63 10.76
N ASN A 190 -10.60 -34.98 9.61
CA ASN A 190 -11.01 -34.43 8.32
C ASN A 190 -12.46 -34.79 7.99
N LEU A 191 -13.22 -33.79 7.56
CA LEU A 191 -14.58 -33.90 7.06
C LEU A 191 -14.53 -33.89 5.54
N VAL A 192 -15.03 -34.96 4.92
CA VAL A 192 -15.15 -35.10 3.47
C VAL A 192 -16.64 -35.10 3.13
N VAL A 193 -17.14 -33.96 2.67
CA VAL A 193 -18.57 -33.76 2.40
C VAL A 193 -18.77 -33.31 0.95
N SER A 194 -19.26 -34.25 0.14
CA SER A 194 -19.43 -34.04 -1.32
C SER A 194 -20.65 -33.21 -1.71
N GLY A 195 -21.53 -32.91 -0.77
CA GLY A 195 -22.71 -32.07 -0.95
C GLY A 195 -22.75 -30.93 0.07
N VAL A 196 -23.92 -30.71 0.67
CA VAL A 196 -24.15 -29.57 1.56
C VAL A 196 -23.73 -29.91 3.00
N SER A 197 -23.00 -28.99 3.62
CA SER A 197 -22.72 -29.00 5.05
C SER A 197 -23.41 -27.81 5.73
N THR A 198 -24.25 -28.09 6.73
CA THR A 198 -24.93 -27.07 7.54
C THR A 198 -24.52 -27.22 8.99
N PHE A 199 -23.92 -26.16 9.56
CA PHE A 199 -23.49 -26.12 10.94
C PHE A 199 -24.29 -25.05 11.69
N THR A 200 -25.06 -25.48 12.70
CA THR A 200 -25.94 -24.61 13.49
C THR A 200 -25.46 -24.58 14.94
N THR A 201 -25.24 -23.39 15.50
CA THR A 201 -24.92 -23.23 16.93
C THR A 201 -25.85 -22.25 17.63
N ALA A 202 -25.75 -22.13 18.96
CA ALA A 202 -26.44 -21.08 19.71
C ALA A 202 -25.80 -19.69 19.50
N ASN A 203 -26.48 -18.65 19.99
CA ASN A 203 -25.98 -17.27 19.96
C ASN A 203 -24.59 -17.15 20.59
N ALA A 204 -23.69 -16.42 19.93
CA ALA A 204 -22.33 -16.12 20.36
C ALA A 204 -21.40 -17.35 20.49
N GLN A 205 -21.76 -18.47 19.86
CA GLN A 205 -20.88 -19.63 19.76
C GLN A 205 -20.06 -19.57 18.46
N SER A 206 -18.91 -20.24 18.48
CA SER A 206 -17.98 -20.30 17.34
C SER A 206 -18.04 -21.66 16.65
N ILE A 207 -17.68 -21.67 15.37
CA ILE A 207 -17.56 -22.89 14.54
C ILE A 207 -16.12 -22.93 14.03
N THR A 208 -15.39 -23.98 14.36
CA THR A 208 -13.98 -24.16 13.99
C THR A 208 -13.82 -25.44 13.20
N LEU A 209 -13.58 -25.32 11.90
CA LEU A 209 -13.38 -26.42 10.97
C LEU A 209 -11.96 -26.32 10.38
N ASN A 210 -10.96 -26.57 11.22
CA ASN A 210 -9.55 -26.23 10.94
C ASN A 210 -8.69 -27.42 10.47
N ASN A 211 -9.22 -28.64 10.46
CA ASN A 211 -8.57 -29.77 9.80
C ASN A 211 -8.56 -29.58 8.27
N THR A 212 -7.84 -30.44 7.54
CA THR A 212 -7.84 -30.40 6.07
C THR A 212 -9.14 -31.02 5.54
N ASN A 213 -10.23 -30.25 5.61
CA ASN A 213 -11.55 -30.68 5.19
C ASN A 213 -11.72 -30.57 3.67
N THR A 214 -12.78 -31.15 3.15
CA THR A 214 -13.19 -31.06 1.75
C THR A 214 -14.69 -30.84 1.71
N PHE A 215 -15.12 -29.62 1.39
CA PHE A 215 -16.54 -29.25 1.34
C PHE A 215 -16.96 -28.86 -0.09
N SER A 216 -18.21 -29.16 -0.46
CA SER A 216 -18.79 -28.62 -1.70
C SER A 216 -19.61 -27.35 -1.47
N THR A 217 -20.42 -27.29 -0.41
CA THR A 217 -21.20 -26.10 -0.05
C THR A 217 -21.29 -25.99 1.45
N LEU A 218 -21.00 -24.80 1.98
CA LEU A 218 -21.00 -24.51 3.41
C LEU A 218 -22.13 -23.55 3.77
N ALA A 219 -22.82 -23.85 4.87
CA ALA A 219 -23.78 -22.97 5.50
C ALA A 219 -23.52 -22.93 7.02
N PHE A 220 -23.40 -21.73 7.56
CA PHE A 220 -23.25 -21.47 8.99
C PHE A 220 -24.46 -20.74 9.51
N VAL A 221 -25.05 -21.22 10.59
CA VAL A 221 -26.33 -20.71 11.11
C VAL A 221 -26.23 -20.50 12.62
N ALA A 222 -26.69 -19.35 13.09
CA ALA A 222 -27.02 -19.17 14.51
C ALA A 222 -28.51 -19.51 14.70
N SER A 223 -28.82 -20.43 15.62
CA SER A 223 -30.22 -20.76 15.98
C SER A 223 -30.96 -19.57 16.61
N ALA A 224 -30.21 -18.62 17.18
CA ALA A 224 -30.68 -17.30 17.60
C ALA A 224 -29.50 -16.31 17.55
N GLY A 225 -29.77 -15.02 17.34
CA GLY A 225 -28.74 -13.97 17.36
C GLY A 225 -27.69 -14.16 16.26
N THR A 226 -26.41 -14.12 16.60
CA THR A 226 -25.28 -14.19 15.66
C THR A 226 -24.19 -15.14 16.15
N LEU A 227 -23.35 -15.62 15.23
CA LEU A 227 -22.17 -16.41 15.59
C LEU A 227 -21.06 -15.50 16.14
N ALA A 228 -20.15 -16.07 16.94
CA ALA A 228 -18.94 -15.38 17.39
C ALA A 228 -17.86 -15.43 16.31
N ASP A 229 -17.20 -16.58 16.13
CA ASP A 229 -16.15 -16.76 15.12
C ASP A 229 -16.44 -17.93 14.18
N VAL A 230 -15.92 -17.85 12.96
CA VAL A 230 -15.91 -18.96 12.00
C VAL A 230 -14.50 -19.16 11.46
N THR A 231 -13.98 -20.38 11.60
CA THR A 231 -12.70 -20.81 10.99
C THR A 231 -12.96 -21.94 10.02
N ILE A 232 -12.41 -21.83 8.81
CA ILE A 232 -12.58 -22.78 7.71
C ILE A 232 -11.19 -23.12 7.15
N ASN A 233 -10.91 -24.41 7.02
CA ASN A 233 -9.80 -24.95 6.27
C ASN A 233 -10.35 -26.01 5.29
N ASP A 234 -10.42 -25.64 4.03
CA ASP A 234 -10.99 -26.45 2.96
C ASP A 234 -9.93 -26.72 1.89
N SER A 235 -9.81 -27.96 1.45
CA SER A 235 -8.88 -28.36 0.40
C SER A 235 -9.32 -27.90 -0.99
N ASP A 236 -10.62 -27.63 -1.14
CA ASP A 236 -11.24 -27.23 -2.40
C ASP A 236 -11.52 -25.71 -2.41
N ALA A 237 -12.15 -25.22 -3.47
CA ALA A 237 -12.59 -23.82 -3.55
C ALA A 237 -13.70 -23.57 -2.52
N THR A 238 -13.67 -22.40 -1.88
CA THR A 238 -14.63 -22.03 -0.85
C THR A 238 -15.48 -20.86 -1.34
N ASP A 239 -16.79 -21.09 -1.48
CA ASP A 239 -17.77 -20.03 -1.70
C ASP A 239 -18.46 -19.67 -0.38
N LEU A 240 -18.33 -18.41 0.02
CA LEU A 240 -18.91 -17.88 1.25
C LEU A 240 -20.33 -17.37 0.99
N ALA A 241 -21.31 -18.09 1.52
CA ALA A 241 -22.67 -17.60 1.61
C ALA A 241 -22.76 -16.44 2.61
N ALA A 242 -23.94 -15.82 2.71
CA ALA A 242 -24.18 -14.71 3.64
C ALA A 242 -23.82 -15.11 5.09
N LEU A 243 -23.03 -14.28 5.76
CA LEU A 243 -22.48 -14.58 7.08
C LEU A 243 -22.39 -13.32 7.94
N THR A 244 -22.93 -13.40 9.16
CA THR A 244 -22.87 -12.32 10.15
C THR A 244 -22.18 -12.79 11.43
N LEU A 245 -21.04 -12.17 11.77
CA LEU A 245 -20.20 -12.53 12.92
C LEU A 245 -19.97 -11.32 13.84
N THR A 246 -19.99 -11.58 15.15
CA THR A 246 -19.56 -10.59 16.16
C THR A 246 -18.06 -10.62 16.43
N GLY A 247 -17.40 -11.72 16.08
CA GLY A 247 -15.95 -11.92 16.14
C GLY A 247 -15.34 -12.02 14.73
N ASN A 248 -14.46 -12.98 14.53
CA ASN A 248 -13.55 -13.06 13.40
C ASN A 248 -13.95 -14.13 12.37
N LEU A 249 -13.54 -13.91 11.13
CA LEU A 249 -13.61 -14.89 10.04
C LEU A 249 -12.20 -15.29 9.61
N SER A 250 -11.90 -16.58 9.59
CA SER A 250 -10.65 -17.11 9.04
C SER A 250 -10.94 -18.19 8.00
N VAL A 251 -10.46 -17.99 6.77
CA VAL A 251 -10.69 -18.89 5.64
C VAL A 251 -9.35 -19.27 5.02
N THR A 252 -9.05 -20.56 5.02
CA THR A 252 -7.97 -21.17 4.25
C THR A 252 -8.58 -22.10 3.23
N SER A 253 -8.28 -21.86 1.95
CA SER A 253 -8.77 -22.66 0.83
C SER A 253 -7.60 -23.17 -0.01
N GLY A 254 -7.67 -24.44 -0.41
CA GLY A 254 -6.79 -25.02 -1.41
C GLY A 254 -7.12 -24.54 -2.83
N GLY A 255 -8.32 -23.98 -3.05
CA GLY A 255 -8.79 -23.40 -4.29
C GLY A 255 -9.04 -21.89 -4.19
N ALA A 256 -9.92 -21.39 -5.07
CA ALA A 256 -10.35 -20.00 -5.05
C ALA A 256 -11.28 -19.73 -3.86
N ILE A 257 -11.26 -18.51 -3.36
CA ILE A 257 -12.23 -18.03 -2.36
C ILE A 257 -13.15 -17.03 -3.04
N SER A 258 -14.46 -17.26 -2.97
CA SER A 258 -15.49 -16.33 -3.48
C SER A 258 -16.52 -16.00 -2.41
N ASP A 259 -17.29 -14.93 -2.61
CA ASP A 259 -18.49 -14.64 -1.84
C ASP A 259 -19.77 -14.63 -2.71
N SER A 260 -20.74 -15.48 -2.37
CA SER A 260 -22.08 -15.48 -2.99
C SER A 260 -23.13 -14.73 -2.17
N GLY A 261 -22.80 -14.38 -0.93
CA GLY A 261 -23.64 -13.54 -0.07
C GLY A 261 -22.84 -12.52 0.72
N VAL A 262 -23.56 -11.60 1.37
CA VAL A 262 -22.98 -10.50 2.14
C VAL A 262 -22.26 -11.00 3.39
N LEU A 263 -21.05 -10.51 3.61
CA LEU A 263 -20.25 -10.75 4.81
C LEU A 263 -20.31 -9.54 5.74
N ASP A 264 -20.90 -9.68 6.93
CA ASP A 264 -20.97 -8.66 7.99
C ASP A 264 -20.18 -9.14 9.21
N ILE A 265 -18.92 -8.72 9.31
CA ILE A 265 -17.93 -9.26 10.25
C ILE A 265 -17.46 -8.12 11.14
N THR A 266 -17.85 -8.13 12.42
CA THR A 266 -17.43 -7.06 13.34
C THR A 266 -15.93 -7.09 13.65
N GLY A 267 -15.34 -8.29 13.71
CA GLY A 267 -13.92 -8.50 13.97
C GLY A 267 -13.05 -8.48 12.70
N THR A 268 -11.89 -9.14 12.78
CA THR A 268 -10.95 -9.26 11.65
C THR A 268 -11.37 -10.35 10.68
N ALA A 269 -10.93 -10.24 9.42
CA ALA A 269 -11.06 -11.30 8.43
C ALA A 269 -9.69 -11.67 7.82
N SER A 270 -9.44 -12.96 7.63
CA SER A 270 -8.24 -13.46 6.95
C SER A 270 -8.59 -14.47 5.86
N PHE A 271 -8.09 -14.26 4.65
CA PHE A 271 -8.32 -15.13 3.50
C PHE A 271 -6.99 -15.62 2.93
N THR A 272 -6.82 -16.95 2.87
CA THR A 272 -5.63 -17.60 2.30
C THR A 272 -6.05 -18.56 1.19
N ALA A 273 -5.62 -18.29 -0.04
CA ALA A 273 -5.87 -19.16 -1.19
C ALA A 273 -4.55 -19.75 -1.73
N SER A 274 -4.52 -21.07 -1.92
CA SER A 274 -3.31 -21.78 -2.39
C SER A 274 -3.19 -21.76 -3.91
N GLY A 275 -2.76 -20.62 -4.47
CA GLY A 275 -2.48 -20.48 -5.91
C GLY A 275 -3.71 -20.19 -6.79
N ALA A 276 -4.79 -19.70 -6.19
CA ALA A 276 -6.00 -19.27 -6.87
C ALA A 276 -6.44 -17.88 -6.37
N ASN A 277 -7.48 -17.33 -6.99
CA ASN A 277 -7.97 -15.99 -6.69
C ASN A 277 -8.74 -15.92 -5.37
N ILE A 278 -8.75 -14.73 -4.78
CA ILE A 278 -9.64 -14.34 -3.69
C ILE A 278 -10.52 -13.22 -4.20
N ASP A 279 -11.79 -13.53 -4.47
CA ASP A 279 -12.78 -12.59 -4.98
C ASP A 279 -13.88 -12.40 -3.92
N ILE A 280 -13.70 -11.41 -3.05
CA ILE A 280 -14.66 -11.04 -2.01
C ILE A 280 -15.26 -9.67 -2.42
N ASN A 281 -16.06 -9.70 -3.47
CA ASN A 281 -16.40 -8.50 -4.25
C ASN A 281 -17.89 -8.43 -4.62
N ASN A 282 -18.75 -9.23 -3.97
CA ASN A 282 -20.17 -9.26 -4.29
C ASN A 282 -20.85 -7.96 -3.83
N ALA A 283 -20.74 -6.96 -4.71
CA ALA A 283 -20.70 -5.55 -4.44
C ALA A 283 -21.98 -4.99 -3.79
N THR A 284 -21.76 -4.15 -2.77
CA THR A 284 -22.66 -3.24 -2.00
C THR A 284 -22.93 -3.60 -0.54
N GLY A 285 -22.75 -4.86 -0.11
CA GLY A 285 -23.20 -5.27 1.23
C GLY A 285 -22.12 -5.64 2.25
N ASN A 286 -20.92 -6.02 1.79
CA ASN A 286 -19.86 -6.47 2.71
C ASN A 286 -19.53 -5.37 3.73
N GLY A 287 -19.21 -5.78 4.95
CA GLY A 287 -18.95 -4.90 6.08
C GLY A 287 -18.06 -5.58 7.09
N ILE A 288 -16.75 -5.50 6.87
CA ILE A 288 -15.73 -6.01 7.79
C ILE A 288 -15.19 -4.83 8.60
N GLY A 289 -15.41 -4.87 9.91
CA GLY A 289 -15.05 -3.77 10.82
C GLY A 289 -13.61 -3.81 11.32
N GLY A 290 -13.00 -4.99 11.40
CA GLY A 290 -11.60 -5.18 11.75
C GLY A 290 -10.66 -5.16 10.55
N ALA A 291 -9.37 -5.41 10.81
CA ALA A 291 -8.38 -5.52 9.75
C ALA A 291 -8.64 -6.75 8.85
N VAL A 292 -8.39 -6.59 7.55
CA VAL A 292 -8.58 -7.62 6.52
C VAL A 292 -7.23 -8.03 5.95
N SER A 293 -6.90 -9.32 6.02
CA SER A 293 -5.62 -9.87 5.54
C SER A 293 -5.82 -10.85 4.39
N PHE A 294 -4.90 -10.82 3.41
CA PHE A 294 -4.95 -11.66 2.23
C PHE A 294 -3.61 -12.36 2.01
N THR A 295 -3.65 -13.63 1.61
CA THR A 295 -2.46 -14.36 1.19
C THR A 295 -2.76 -15.23 -0.02
N THR A 296 -2.02 -15.01 -1.12
CA THR A 296 -1.98 -15.91 -2.26
C THR A 296 -0.57 -16.50 -2.39
N THR A 297 -0.44 -17.84 -2.33
CA THR A 297 0.88 -18.52 -2.39
C THR A 297 1.34 -18.87 -3.81
N GLY A 298 0.52 -18.55 -4.82
CA GLY A 298 0.81 -18.63 -6.25
C GLY A 298 0.25 -17.40 -6.97
N SER A 299 0.10 -17.42 -8.30
CA SER A 299 -0.28 -16.25 -9.12
C SER A 299 -1.75 -15.78 -8.98
N GLY A 300 -2.38 -16.04 -7.83
CA GLY A 300 -3.76 -15.64 -7.56
C GLY A 300 -3.88 -14.14 -7.40
N ASP A 301 -4.93 -13.58 -8.03
CA ASP A 301 -5.35 -12.19 -7.87
C ASP A 301 -6.27 -12.04 -6.65
N VAL A 302 -6.35 -10.83 -6.12
CA VAL A 302 -7.29 -10.47 -5.05
C VAL A 302 -8.17 -9.32 -5.52
N THR A 303 -9.48 -9.52 -5.48
CA THR A 303 -10.46 -8.44 -5.60
C THR A 303 -11.29 -8.37 -4.32
N PHE A 304 -11.35 -7.20 -3.71
CA PHE A 304 -12.05 -6.99 -2.44
C PHE A 304 -12.88 -5.71 -2.47
N ASP A 305 -14.15 -5.82 -2.15
CA ASP A 305 -15.06 -4.69 -1.92
C ASP A 305 -15.70 -4.83 -0.53
N ASN A 306 -15.48 -3.83 0.34
CA ASN A 306 -16.04 -3.79 1.70
C ASN A 306 -17.31 -2.93 1.78
N GLY A 307 -18.05 -2.82 0.66
CA GLY A 307 -19.32 -2.13 0.58
C GLY A 307 -19.20 -0.69 1.08
N THR A 308 -20.08 -0.29 2.00
CA THR A 308 -20.09 1.08 2.56
C THR A 308 -19.11 1.28 3.72
N THR A 309 -18.39 0.26 4.15
CA THR A 309 -17.57 0.27 5.37
C THR A 309 -16.12 0.57 5.02
N ALA A 310 -15.43 1.30 5.90
CA ALA A 310 -14.00 1.55 5.78
C ALA A 310 -13.21 0.23 5.71
N ILE A 311 -12.06 0.27 5.05
CA ILE A 311 -11.12 -0.85 5.01
C ILE A 311 -9.90 -0.50 5.85
N ASN A 312 -9.49 -1.44 6.69
CA ASN A 312 -8.14 -1.49 7.23
C ASN A 312 -7.46 -2.76 6.69
N LEU A 313 -6.46 -2.60 5.84
CA LEU A 313 -5.66 -3.70 5.34
C LEU A 313 -4.68 -4.14 6.44
N GLY A 314 -4.79 -5.40 6.84
CA GLY A 314 -3.84 -6.06 7.72
C GLY A 314 -2.59 -6.49 6.94
N THR A 315 -2.12 -7.71 7.16
CA THR A 315 -1.01 -8.25 6.35
C THR A 315 -1.54 -8.69 4.99
N VAL A 316 -0.97 -8.17 3.91
CA VAL A 316 -1.33 -8.55 2.55
C VAL A 316 -0.10 -9.09 1.84
N SER A 317 -0.18 -10.33 1.36
CA SER A 317 0.87 -10.98 0.59
C SER A 317 0.25 -11.59 -0.68
N VAL A 318 0.22 -10.80 -1.74
CA VAL A 318 -0.43 -11.17 -3.01
C VAL A 318 0.60 -11.24 -4.12
N VAL A 319 0.74 -12.39 -4.77
CA VAL A 319 1.68 -12.52 -5.89
C VAL A 319 1.10 -11.93 -7.19
N GLY A 320 -0.22 -12.09 -7.40
CA GLY A 320 -0.95 -11.52 -8.53
C GLY A 320 -1.26 -10.04 -8.35
N THR A 321 -2.39 -9.60 -8.89
CA THR A 321 -2.92 -8.24 -8.76
C THR A 321 -3.76 -8.08 -7.49
N LEU A 322 -3.85 -6.86 -6.98
CA LEU A 322 -4.68 -6.49 -5.84
C LEU A 322 -5.62 -5.34 -6.24
N ALA A 323 -6.93 -5.55 -6.20
CA ALA A 323 -7.92 -4.51 -6.38
C ALA A 323 -8.77 -4.38 -5.11
N VAL A 324 -8.76 -3.20 -4.49
CA VAL A 324 -9.47 -2.89 -3.25
C VAL A 324 -10.42 -1.74 -3.47
N GLN A 325 -11.68 -1.93 -3.10
CA GLN A 325 -12.75 -0.95 -3.18
C GLN A 325 -13.44 -0.77 -1.83
N SER A 326 -13.75 0.47 -1.45
CA SER A 326 -14.51 0.80 -0.24
C SER A 326 -15.40 2.02 -0.45
N GLY A 327 -16.55 2.05 0.22
CA GLY A 327 -17.38 3.26 0.35
C GLY A 327 -16.95 4.21 1.46
N ASP A 328 -15.89 3.90 2.21
CA ASP A 328 -15.28 4.83 3.16
C ASP A 328 -13.75 4.80 3.01
N ALA A 329 -13.01 5.27 4.01
CA ALA A 329 -11.55 5.33 3.97
C ALA A 329 -10.91 3.94 3.77
N ILE A 330 -9.83 3.90 2.99
CA ILE A 330 -8.92 2.74 2.91
C ILE A 330 -7.67 3.08 3.73
N THR A 331 -7.35 2.24 4.72
CA THR A 331 -6.19 2.38 5.59
C THR A 331 -5.38 1.09 5.61
N ASP A 332 -4.13 1.14 6.07
CA ASP A 332 -3.35 -0.05 6.41
C ASP A 332 -2.88 -0.04 7.88
N SER A 333 -2.70 -1.24 8.41
CA SER A 333 -2.08 -1.49 9.72
C SER A 333 -1.07 -2.63 9.67
N GLY A 334 -1.05 -3.39 8.57
CA GLY A 334 0.01 -4.32 8.21
C GLY A 334 0.63 -3.93 6.87
N VAL A 335 1.78 -4.54 6.57
CA VAL A 335 2.50 -4.32 5.31
C VAL A 335 1.72 -4.96 4.15
N ILE A 336 1.59 -4.21 3.05
CA ILE A 336 1.02 -4.67 1.79
C ILE A 336 2.15 -5.03 0.82
N THR A 337 2.33 -6.32 0.56
CA THR A 337 3.26 -6.84 -0.45
C THR A 337 2.47 -7.35 -1.66
N VAL A 338 2.70 -6.75 -2.82
CA VAL A 338 2.01 -7.14 -4.07
C VAL A 338 3.01 -7.28 -5.22
N GLY A 339 3.04 -8.46 -5.83
CA GLY A 339 3.90 -8.75 -6.99
C GLY A 339 3.40 -8.12 -8.30
N GLY A 340 2.08 -8.14 -8.51
CA GLY A 340 1.40 -7.52 -9.65
C GLY A 340 0.98 -6.08 -9.42
N ALA A 341 0.09 -5.58 -10.29
CA ALA A 341 -0.49 -4.24 -10.16
C ALA A 341 -1.44 -4.15 -8.95
N ALA A 342 -1.53 -2.96 -8.35
CA ALA A 342 -2.44 -2.68 -7.26
C ALA A 342 -3.35 -1.47 -7.57
N SER A 343 -4.61 -1.54 -7.20
CA SER A 343 -5.55 -0.43 -7.30
C SER A 343 -6.35 -0.26 -6.02
N PHE A 344 -6.46 0.98 -5.55
CA PHE A 344 -7.22 1.34 -4.36
C PHE A 344 -8.24 2.40 -4.73
N THR A 345 -9.53 2.11 -4.49
CA THR A 345 -10.64 2.98 -4.88
C THR A 345 -11.57 3.23 -3.72
N THR A 346 -11.83 4.50 -3.40
CA THR A 346 -12.97 4.87 -2.55
C THR A 346 -14.14 5.33 -3.42
N ASP A 347 -15.25 4.61 -3.40
CA ASP A 347 -16.38 4.85 -4.34
C ASP A 347 -17.42 5.86 -3.85
N LEU A 348 -17.23 6.40 -2.64
CA LEU A 348 -17.89 7.62 -2.16
C LEU A 348 -16.92 8.80 -2.13
N SER A 349 -17.45 9.97 -2.45
CA SER A 349 -16.66 11.19 -2.58
C SER A 349 -16.01 11.63 -1.27
N GLY A 350 -14.77 12.10 -1.39
CA GLY A 350 -14.06 12.78 -0.30
C GLY A 350 -13.51 11.84 0.78
N LYS A 351 -13.35 10.55 0.45
CA LYS A 351 -12.82 9.54 1.35
C LYS A 351 -11.31 9.35 1.09
N PRO A 352 -10.50 9.29 2.17
CA PRO A 352 -9.05 9.21 2.01
C PRO A 352 -8.58 7.77 1.77
N ILE A 353 -7.40 7.65 1.15
CA ILE A 353 -6.61 6.43 1.07
C ILE A 353 -5.30 6.71 1.83
N THR A 354 -5.04 5.98 2.92
CA THR A 354 -3.82 6.14 3.74
C THR A 354 -3.15 4.79 3.90
N LEU A 355 -2.12 4.55 3.10
CA LEU A 355 -1.35 3.33 3.06
C LEU A 355 0.10 3.63 3.49
N ASN A 356 0.33 3.77 4.79
CA ASN A 356 1.56 4.33 5.36
C ASN A 356 2.37 3.33 6.20
N SER A 357 2.17 2.03 5.96
CA SER A 357 2.83 0.96 6.70
C SER A 357 4.11 0.43 6.04
N GLN A 358 4.86 1.25 5.27
CA GLN A 358 6.04 0.84 4.48
C GLN A 358 5.75 -0.37 3.59
N ASN A 359 4.88 -0.16 2.59
CA ASN A 359 4.41 -1.22 1.71
C ASN A 359 5.51 -1.71 0.75
N ALA A 360 5.24 -2.77 0.00
CA ALA A 360 6.17 -3.35 -0.96
C ALA A 360 5.43 -3.81 -2.22
N ILE A 361 4.91 -2.85 -2.98
CA ILE A 361 4.20 -3.09 -4.23
C ILE A 361 5.16 -2.91 -5.40
N THR A 362 5.43 -3.98 -6.14
CA THR A 362 6.37 -3.96 -7.27
C THR A 362 5.72 -3.64 -8.61
N GLY A 363 4.42 -3.95 -8.75
CA GLY A 363 3.66 -3.58 -9.95
C GLY A 363 3.18 -2.14 -9.93
N ALA A 364 2.48 -1.73 -10.98
CA ALA A 364 1.95 -0.38 -11.07
C ALA A 364 0.81 -0.14 -10.07
N VAL A 365 0.79 1.03 -9.44
CA VAL A 365 -0.21 1.43 -8.43
C VAL A 365 -1.14 2.49 -8.98
N THR A 366 -2.43 2.35 -8.73
CA THR A 366 -3.47 3.34 -9.08
C THR A 366 -4.31 3.70 -7.85
N PHE A 367 -4.68 4.97 -7.75
CA PHE A 367 -5.58 5.50 -6.71
C PHE A 367 -6.76 6.21 -7.36
N ASP A 368 -7.95 6.03 -6.79
CA ASP A 368 -9.15 6.78 -7.15
C ASP A 368 -9.96 7.08 -5.88
N THR A 369 -10.04 8.35 -5.48
CA THR A 369 -10.81 8.77 -4.30
C THR A 369 -12.19 9.31 -4.64
N THR A 370 -12.60 9.19 -5.91
CA THR A 370 -13.80 9.74 -6.54
C THR A 370 -14.12 11.20 -6.21
N SER A 371 -14.17 12.06 -7.22
CA SER A 371 -14.58 13.48 -7.03
C SER A 371 -13.58 14.25 -6.13
N THR A 372 -13.95 15.38 -5.53
CA THR A 372 -13.09 16.29 -4.77
C THR A 372 -12.93 15.88 -3.30
N GLY A 373 -11.74 16.10 -2.74
CA GLY A 373 -11.45 16.14 -1.30
C GLY A 373 -10.86 14.89 -0.66
N GLY A 374 -10.76 13.75 -1.36
CA GLY A 374 -10.13 12.54 -0.81
C GLY A 374 -8.61 12.57 -0.99
N ASP A 375 -7.88 12.62 0.12
CA ASP A 375 -6.41 12.61 0.10
C ASP A 375 -5.87 11.19 -0.08
N VAL A 376 -4.71 11.08 -0.72
CA VAL A 376 -3.94 9.84 -0.85
C VAL A 376 -2.59 10.03 -0.17
N SER A 377 -2.28 9.18 0.80
CA SER A 377 -0.95 9.03 1.39
C SER A 377 -0.47 7.61 1.15
N PHE A 378 0.66 7.44 0.50
CA PHE A 378 1.23 6.13 0.18
C PHE A 378 2.72 6.09 0.49
N ASP A 379 3.11 5.12 1.30
CA ASP A 379 4.49 4.77 1.60
C ASP A 379 4.76 3.36 1.06
N ASN A 380 5.66 3.25 0.09
CA ASN A 380 6.08 1.99 -0.53
C ASN A 380 7.42 1.48 0.01
N GLY A 381 7.84 1.98 1.18
CA GLY A 381 9.03 1.57 1.91
C GLY A 381 10.24 1.45 0.98
N THR A 382 11.00 0.37 1.12
CA THR A 382 12.19 0.09 0.30
C THR A 382 11.90 -0.36 -1.13
N THR A 383 10.67 -0.22 -1.62
CA THR A 383 10.28 -0.55 -3.00
C THR A 383 9.93 0.72 -3.75
N ALA A 384 10.55 0.93 -4.91
CA ALA A 384 10.31 2.13 -5.70
C ALA A 384 8.83 2.29 -6.06
N ILE A 385 8.34 3.53 -6.08
CA ILE A 385 6.96 3.81 -6.48
C ILE A 385 6.85 3.72 -8.01
N ASN A 386 5.90 2.91 -8.48
CA ASN A 386 5.53 2.81 -9.88
C ASN A 386 4.08 3.25 -10.07
N LEU A 387 3.84 4.53 -10.32
CA LEU A 387 2.49 5.03 -10.58
C LEU A 387 2.01 4.61 -11.98
N ALA A 388 0.82 4.01 -12.06
CA ALA A 388 0.12 3.87 -13.31
C ALA A 388 -0.39 5.24 -13.81
N ALA A 389 -0.79 5.31 -15.09
CA ALA A 389 -1.48 6.50 -15.59
C ALA A 389 -2.88 6.59 -14.95
N HIS A 390 -3.13 7.65 -14.18
CA HIS A 390 -4.44 7.94 -13.61
C HIS A 390 -5.25 8.91 -14.49
N GLY A 391 -6.57 8.78 -14.43
CA GLY A 391 -7.48 9.73 -15.06
C GLY A 391 -7.39 11.11 -14.39
N SER A 392 -7.64 12.16 -15.17
CA SER A 392 -7.68 13.52 -14.63
C SER A 392 -8.77 13.63 -13.54
N GLY A 393 -8.37 13.95 -12.31
CA GLY A 393 -9.31 14.06 -11.18
C GLY A 393 -9.67 12.73 -10.51
N ALA A 394 -8.91 11.66 -10.74
CA ALA A 394 -9.02 10.42 -9.96
C ALA A 394 -8.72 10.67 -8.47
N ILE A 395 -7.76 11.55 -8.17
CA ILE A 395 -7.43 11.95 -6.81
C ILE A 395 -8.07 13.31 -6.53
N GLY A 396 -8.89 13.33 -5.50
CA GLY A 396 -9.74 14.47 -5.15
C GLY A 396 -9.07 15.51 -4.27
N GLY A 397 -8.18 15.07 -3.39
CA GLY A 397 -7.45 15.89 -2.42
C GLY A 397 -5.95 15.85 -2.70
N ASP A 398 -5.14 15.87 -1.66
CA ASP A 398 -3.68 15.85 -1.76
C ASP A 398 -3.16 14.45 -2.18
N LEU A 399 -1.99 14.40 -2.83
CA LEU A 399 -1.26 13.17 -3.11
C LEU A 399 0.11 13.24 -2.44
N ILE A 400 0.35 12.39 -1.45
CA ILE A 400 1.59 12.27 -0.70
C ILE A 400 2.19 10.89 -0.97
N LEU A 401 3.42 10.86 -1.46
CA LEU A 401 4.13 9.67 -1.89
C LEU A 401 5.48 9.60 -1.17
N GLN A 402 5.79 8.47 -0.54
CA GLN A 402 7.03 8.23 0.21
C GLN A 402 7.63 6.86 -0.17
N THR A 403 8.96 6.79 -0.22
CA THR A 403 9.70 5.54 -0.49
C THR A 403 11.18 5.70 -0.12
N ASP A 404 11.80 4.62 0.33
CA ASP A 404 13.23 4.52 0.63
C ASP A 404 14.00 3.88 -0.53
N ALA A 405 13.53 4.08 -1.76
CA ALA A 405 14.11 3.48 -2.97
C ALA A 405 14.14 4.47 -4.13
N ALA A 406 15.23 4.42 -4.91
CA ALA A 406 15.38 5.23 -6.10
C ALA A 406 14.16 5.10 -7.02
N THR A 407 13.51 6.23 -7.29
CA THR A 407 12.18 6.26 -7.89
C THR A 407 12.17 7.08 -9.17
N THR A 408 11.38 6.63 -10.14
CA THR A 408 11.21 7.30 -11.43
C THR A 408 9.74 7.54 -11.74
N ILE A 409 9.33 8.80 -11.76
CA ILE A 409 7.96 9.19 -12.14
C ILE A 409 7.88 9.30 -13.66
N SER A 410 7.39 8.23 -14.29
CA SER A 410 7.31 8.12 -15.76
C SER A 410 5.97 8.58 -16.35
N ASN A 411 4.94 8.71 -15.52
CA ASN A 411 3.59 9.12 -15.93
C ASN A 411 3.25 10.50 -15.39
N ALA A 412 2.43 11.24 -16.14
CA ALA A 412 2.00 12.56 -15.74
C ALA A 412 1.10 12.48 -14.50
N VAL A 413 1.26 13.42 -13.58
CA VAL A 413 0.40 13.57 -12.40
C VAL A 413 -0.35 14.88 -12.51
N THR A 414 -1.69 14.84 -12.47
CA THR A 414 -2.51 16.05 -12.53
C THR A 414 -3.51 16.11 -11.39
N MET A 415 -3.36 17.09 -10.51
CA MET A 415 -4.25 17.39 -9.38
C MET A 415 -5.21 18.51 -9.79
N ASN A 416 -6.46 18.14 -10.13
CA ASN A 416 -7.45 19.07 -10.68
C ASN A 416 -8.18 19.89 -9.61
N THR A 417 -8.25 19.40 -8.38
CA THR A 417 -8.94 20.10 -7.30
C THR A 417 -8.13 21.33 -6.87
N SER A 418 -8.79 22.47 -6.72
CA SER A 418 -8.12 23.68 -6.26
C SER A 418 -7.61 23.48 -4.82
N GLY A 419 -6.32 23.70 -4.63
CA GLY A 419 -5.61 23.56 -3.35
C GLY A 419 -4.97 22.20 -3.13
N ALA A 420 -5.32 21.18 -3.93
CA ALA A 420 -4.74 19.84 -3.82
C ALA A 420 -3.23 19.86 -4.11
N ALA A 421 -2.44 19.49 -3.11
CA ALA A 421 -0.99 19.44 -3.15
C ALA A 421 -0.48 18.09 -3.67
N LEU A 422 0.74 18.11 -4.20
CA LEU A 422 1.52 16.93 -4.56
C LEU A 422 2.82 16.95 -3.75
N SER A 423 3.07 15.90 -2.99
CA SER A 423 4.32 15.67 -2.25
C SER A 423 4.93 14.33 -2.67
N ILE A 424 6.20 14.33 -3.04
CA ILE A 424 6.98 13.11 -3.31
C ILE A 424 8.27 13.20 -2.52
N THR A 425 8.53 12.19 -1.70
CA THR A 425 9.72 12.08 -0.87
C THR A 425 10.41 10.76 -1.17
N VAL A 426 11.71 10.81 -1.45
CA VAL A 426 12.56 9.63 -1.70
C VAL A 426 13.70 9.60 -0.68
N ASP A 427 13.56 8.76 0.33
CA ASP A 427 14.50 8.63 1.45
C ASP A 427 15.53 7.51 1.20
N GLY A 428 16.38 7.25 2.20
CA GLY A 428 17.32 6.13 2.24
C GLY A 428 18.58 6.35 1.40
N GLY A 429 18.95 7.62 1.15
CA GLY A 429 20.08 7.99 0.29
C GLY A 429 19.84 7.67 -1.19
N ASN A 430 18.62 7.92 -1.68
CA ASN A 430 18.22 7.59 -3.05
C ASN A 430 17.72 8.80 -3.83
N ALA A 431 17.88 8.74 -5.16
CA ALA A 431 17.50 9.81 -6.07
C ALA A 431 16.04 9.70 -6.58
N LEU A 432 15.46 10.87 -6.88
CA LEU A 432 14.17 11.02 -7.57
C LEU A 432 14.38 11.45 -9.03
N ASN A 433 13.87 10.65 -9.97
CA ASN A 433 13.86 10.97 -11.40
C ASN A 433 12.44 11.36 -11.86
N VAL A 434 12.27 12.54 -12.44
CA VAL A 434 10.99 13.04 -12.97
C VAL A 434 11.04 13.05 -14.49
N GLN A 435 10.24 12.18 -15.12
CA GLN A 435 10.21 12.01 -16.56
C GLN A 435 8.88 12.43 -17.20
N SER A 436 7.97 13.02 -16.43
CA SER A 436 6.68 13.49 -16.92
C SER A 436 6.22 14.74 -16.20
N THR A 437 5.22 15.41 -16.76
CA THR A 437 4.68 16.64 -16.19
C THR A 437 3.87 16.37 -14.91
N LEU A 438 4.17 17.12 -13.85
CA LEU A 438 3.43 17.15 -12.60
C LEU A 438 2.69 18.49 -12.49
N THR A 439 1.37 18.45 -12.38
CA THR A 439 0.52 19.65 -12.43
C THR A 439 -0.46 19.70 -11.26
N THR A 440 -0.63 20.88 -10.67
CA THR A 440 -1.68 21.17 -9.67
C THR A 440 -2.50 22.41 -10.05
N ASN A 441 -3.80 22.43 -9.73
CA ASN A 441 -4.70 23.56 -10.04
C ASN A 441 -4.61 24.73 -9.03
N ALA A 442 -3.88 24.56 -7.92
CA ALA A 442 -3.54 25.61 -6.95
C ALA A 442 -2.71 25.12 -5.75
N GLY A 443 -2.58 23.80 -5.55
CA GLY A 443 -1.82 23.25 -4.43
C GLY A 443 -0.31 23.26 -4.68
N ALA A 444 0.45 23.13 -3.60
CA ALA A 444 1.90 23.08 -3.71
C ALA A 444 2.38 21.83 -4.45
N ILE A 445 3.55 21.91 -5.06
CA ILE A 445 4.32 20.75 -5.51
C ILE A 445 5.58 20.73 -4.66
N THR A 446 5.76 19.68 -3.86
CA THR A 446 6.95 19.48 -3.02
C THR A 446 7.61 18.18 -3.43
N LEU A 447 8.86 18.26 -3.86
CA LEU A 447 9.66 17.09 -4.24
C LEU A 447 10.92 17.09 -3.38
N SER A 448 11.23 15.93 -2.82
CA SER A 448 12.37 15.76 -1.94
C SER A 448 13.07 14.43 -2.22
N ALA A 449 14.40 14.43 -2.18
CA ALA A 449 15.21 13.23 -2.22
C ALA A 449 16.42 13.37 -1.28
N ASP A 450 16.83 12.28 -0.66
CA ASP A 450 18.08 12.24 0.13
C ASP A 450 19.33 12.35 -0.75
N ASP A 451 19.24 11.99 -2.03
CA ASP A 451 20.32 12.15 -3.03
C ASP A 451 19.86 13.16 -4.10
N ASP A 452 20.05 12.87 -5.38
CA ASP A 452 19.67 13.77 -6.47
C ASP A 452 18.16 13.90 -6.70
N VAL A 453 17.74 15.08 -7.19
CA VAL A 453 16.48 15.25 -7.93
C VAL A 453 16.78 15.61 -9.38
N ILE A 454 16.36 14.74 -10.30
CA ILE A 454 16.72 14.80 -11.72
C ILE A 454 15.46 14.93 -12.58
N PHE A 455 15.43 15.92 -13.47
CA PHE A 455 14.40 16.12 -14.48
C PHE A 455 14.95 15.88 -15.87
N ASN A 456 14.22 15.14 -16.69
CA ASN A 456 14.49 15.06 -18.13
C ASN A 456 13.69 16.14 -18.89
N ALA A 457 13.86 16.20 -20.21
CA ALA A 457 13.14 17.15 -21.07
C ALA A 457 11.60 17.14 -20.94
N THR A 458 11.00 16.01 -20.53
CA THR A 458 9.55 15.86 -20.33
C THR A 458 9.11 16.00 -18.86
N GLY A 459 10.05 16.03 -17.92
CA GLY A 459 9.84 16.35 -16.51
C GLY A 459 9.60 17.84 -16.37
N GLN A 460 8.39 18.22 -15.95
CA GLN A 460 7.91 19.61 -15.92
C GLN A 460 7.07 19.80 -14.66
N LEU A 461 7.13 20.97 -14.02
CA LEU A 461 6.31 21.28 -12.84
C LEU A 461 5.41 22.48 -13.14
N ALA A 462 4.11 22.35 -12.88
CA ALA A 462 3.16 23.44 -13.11
C ALA A 462 2.14 23.56 -11.97
N SER A 463 2.04 24.75 -11.38
CA SER A 463 0.97 25.12 -10.47
C SER A 463 0.40 26.49 -10.86
N ALA A 464 -0.91 26.67 -10.70
CA ALA A 464 -1.55 27.96 -10.99
C ALA A 464 -1.17 29.06 -9.97
N ASN A 465 -0.99 28.68 -8.70
CA ASN A 465 -0.72 29.58 -7.58
C ASN A 465 -0.15 28.87 -6.34
N GLY A 466 0.13 27.57 -6.42
CA GLY A 466 0.81 26.82 -5.38
C GLY A 466 2.31 27.01 -5.47
N ASN A 467 2.99 26.87 -4.33
CA ASN A 467 4.45 26.94 -4.29
C ASN A 467 5.04 25.67 -4.90
N ILE A 468 6.16 25.81 -5.60
CA ILE A 468 6.98 24.69 -6.04
C ILE A 468 8.21 24.67 -5.14
N SER A 469 8.49 23.53 -4.49
CA SER A 469 9.68 23.30 -3.68
C SER A 469 10.34 22.02 -4.15
N VAL A 470 11.62 22.08 -4.47
CA VAL A 470 12.43 20.91 -4.82
C VAL A 470 13.68 20.94 -3.94
N THR A 471 13.87 19.88 -3.16
CA THR A 471 15.02 19.70 -2.29
C THR A 471 15.75 18.43 -2.71
N ALA A 472 17.01 18.57 -3.10
CA ALA A 472 17.97 17.47 -3.12
C ALA A 472 18.78 17.53 -1.80
N ASP A 473 19.23 16.39 -1.29
CA ASP A 473 19.92 16.25 0.01
C ASP A 473 19.05 16.58 1.26
N ASP A 474 17.83 16.04 1.34
CA ASP A 474 16.89 16.40 2.43
C ASP A 474 17.24 15.80 3.80
N ASP A 475 18.07 14.75 3.86
CA ASP A 475 18.52 14.19 5.14
C ASP A 475 19.59 15.05 5.83
N ALA A 476 20.14 16.04 5.11
CA ALA A 476 21.16 16.99 5.55
C ALA A 476 22.34 16.31 6.29
N THR A 477 22.61 15.03 5.98
CA THR A 477 23.79 14.36 6.50
C THR A 477 25.00 14.89 5.75
N SER A 478 26.05 15.27 6.48
CA SER A 478 27.24 15.88 5.90
C SER A 478 28.14 14.81 5.29
N ASP A 479 27.66 14.05 4.30
CA ASP A 479 28.45 13.05 3.61
C ASP A 479 28.98 13.59 2.28
N ALA A 480 30.30 13.84 2.27
CA ALA A 480 31.04 14.40 1.15
C ALA A 480 31.13 13.52 -0.12
N GLY A 481 30.19 12.59 -0.31
CA GLY A 481 30.03 11.73 -1.48
C GLY A 481 28.61 11.23 -1.72
N SER A 482 27.60 11.77 -1.03
CA SER A 482 26.16 11.52 -1.25
C SER A 482 25.33 12.81 -1.28
N GLY A 483 25.97 13.97 -1.42
CA GLY A 483 25.27 15.25 -1.51
C GLY A 483 24.38 15.26 -2.76
N GLY A 484 23.14 15.68 -2.59
CA GLY A 484 22.16 15.74 -3.66
C GLY A 484 22.30 16.97 -4.56
N ALA A 485 22.27 16.74 -5.88
CA ALA A 485 22.15 17.77 -6.91
C ALA A 485 20.69 17.92 -7.40
N LEU A 486 20.33 19.14 -7.81
CA LEU A 486 19.10 19.39 -8.57
C LEU A 486 19.46 19.58 -10.04
N THR A 487 19.17 18.57 -10.87
CA THR A 487 19.50 18.61 -12.30
C THR A 487 18.23 18.77 -13.14
N MET A 488 18.12 19.88 -13.85
CA MET A 488 17.08 20.10 -14.87
C MET A 488 17.66 19.92 -16.27
N ASP A 489 16.92 19.25 -17.16
CA ASP A 489 17.18 19.32 -18.59
C ASP A 489 16.90 20.75 -19.09
N ALA A 490 17.61 21.20 -20.12
CA ALA A 490 17.43 22.51 -20.74
C ALA A 490 15.95 22.83 -21.07
N ALA A 491 15.15 21.82 -21.42
CA ALA A 491 13.74 22.00 -21.74
C ALA A 491 12.80 21.96 -20.53
N THR A 492 13.28 21.62 -19.33
CA THR A 492 12.48 21.56 -18.10
C THR A 492 12.01 22.95 -17.67
N VAL A 493 10.74 23.07 -17.34
CA VAL A 493 10.08 24.30 -16.87
C VAL A 493 9.40 24.04 -15.54
N PHE A 494 9.71 24.86 -14.55
CA PHE A 494 8.94 25.02 -13.33
C PHE A 494 8.11 26.30 -13.43
N ASN A 495 6.79 26.19 -13.37
CA ASN A 495 5.87 27.32 -13.43
C ASN A 495 4.95 27.33 -12.21
N ALA A 496 5.18 28.21 -11.25
CA ALA A 496 4.37 28.31 -10.03
C ALA A 496 3.19 29.29 -10.17
N GLY A 497 3.00 29.91 -11.33
CA GLY A 497 1.96 30.92 -11.53
C GLY A 497 2.17 32.10 -10.59
N SER A 498 1.36 32.26 -9.54
CA SER A 498 1.59 33.28 -8.49
C SER A 498 2.25 32.76 -7.20
N GLY A 499 2.53 31.47 -7.10
CA GLY A 499 3.29 30.85 -6.01
C GLY A 499 4.80 31.11 -6.10
N THR A 500 5.54 30.75 -5.06
CA THR A 500 7.02 30.83 -5.07
C THR A 500 7.63 29.58 -5.68
N ILE A 501 8.88 29.68 -6.15
CA ILE A 501 9.69 28.52 -6.55
C ILE A 501 10.91 28.45 -5.63
N THR A 502 11.19 27.27 -5.08
CA THR A 502 12.35 27.00 -4.23
C THR A 502 13.11 25.81 -4.77
N GLY A 503 14.41 25.97 -5.01
CA GLY A 503 15.34 24.89 -5.36
C GLY A 503 16.46 24.84 -4.32
N ILE A 504 16.64 23.70 -3.67
CA ILE A 504 17.66 23.46 -2.64
C ILE A 504 18.45 22.22 -3.06
N ALA A 505 19.77 22.29 -2.92
CA ALA A 505 20.70 21.19 -3.12
C ALA A 505 21.91 21.39 -2.18
N ASP A 506 22.65 20.33 -1.84
CA ASP A 506 24.02 20.50 -1.33
C ASP A 506 24.98 20.74 -2.49
N GLU A 507 24.84 19.97 -3.56
CA GLU A 507 25.68 20.06 -4.76
C GLU A 507 25.15 21.10 -5.77
N ASP A 508 25.37 20.84 -7.06
CA ASP A 508 25.03 21.76 -8.13
C ASP A 508 23.51 21.81 -8.34
N ILE A 509 23.00 23.01 -8.63
CA ILE A 509 21.68 23.21 -9.25
C ILE A 509 21.91 23.53 -10.73
N THR A 510 21.58 22.61 -11.63
CA THR A 510 21.54 22.88 -13.08
C THR A 510 20.14 23.30 -13.47
N LEU A 511 19.99 24.49 -14.05
CA LEU A 511 18.71 25.11 -14.37
C LEU A 511 18.24 24.78 -15.79
N GLY A 512 16.93 24.54 -15.92
CA GLY A 512 16.19 24.85 -17.14
C GLY A 512 15.52 26.21 -16.95
N GLN A 513 14.19 26.25 -17.05
CA GLN A 513 13.42 27.47 -16.78
C GLN A 513 12.63 27.40 -15.47
N MET A 514 12.64 28.47 -14.68
CA MET A 514 11.77 28.72 -13.53
C MET A 514 11.00 30.04 -13.74
N THR A 515 9.67 29.98 -13.71
CA THR A 515 8.79 31.13 -13.98
C THR A 515 7.74 31.33 -12.89
N THR A 516 7.63 32.55 -12.39
CA THR A 516 6.57 32.98 -11.47
C THR A 516 6.19 34.45 -11.68
N THR A 517 4.96 34.79 -11.31
CA THR A 517 4.43 36.16 -11.21
C THR A 517 4.42 36.69 -9.78
N ASN A 518 4.90 35.88 -8.82
CA ASN A 518 4.99 36.25 -7.41
C ASN A 518 5.85 37.52 -7.23
N ALA A 519 5.34 38.48 -6.46
CA ALA A 519 5.97 39.78 -6.25
C ALA A 519 6.70 39.92 -4.90
N THR A 520 6.91 38.80 -4.20
CA THR A 520 7.58 38.82 -2.89
C THR A 520 9.10 38.90 -3.03
N THR A 521 9.78 39.11 -1.90
CA THR A 521 11.24 39.12 -1.80
C THR A 521 11.90 37.74 -1.96
N ALA A 522 11.09 36.68 -2.13
CA ALA A 522 11.53 35.30 -2.29
C ALA A 522 10.69 34.60 -3.37
N ALA A 523 10.45 35.30 -4.49
CA ALA A 523 9.64 34.78 -5.58
C ALA A 523 10.26 33.51 -6.18
N ILE A 524 11.58 33.55 -6.40
CA ILE A 524 12.40 32.36 -6.67
C ILE A 524 13.52 32.34 -5.63
N THR A 525 13.72 31.21 -4.96
CA THR A 525 14.80 30.99 -4.00
C THR A 525 15.66 29.81 -4.45
N LEU A 526 16.96 30.03 -4.62
CA LEU A 526 17.93 28.99 -4.95
C LEU A 526 18.99 28.93 -3.84
N ASN A 527 19.26 27.72 -3.33
CA ASN A 527 20.24 27.51 -2.28
C ASN A 527 21.11 26.29 -2.59
N THR A 528 22.43 26.51 -2.71
CA THR A 528 23.43 25.44 -2.71
C THR A 528 24.31 25.55 -1.47
N ALA A 529 24.49 24.45 -0.74
CA ALA A 529 25.38 24.45 0.42
C ALA A 529 26.86 24.29 0.05
N SER A 530 27.17 23.57 -1.03
CA SER A 530 28.55 23.29 -1.49
C SER A 530 28.74 23.43 -3.01
N GLY A 531 27.68 23.40 -3.81
CA GLY A 531 27.75 23.46 -5.27
C GLY A 531 27.52 24.82 -5.93
N ASN A 532 27.46 24.79 -7.26
CA ASN A 532 27.21 25.91 -8.16
C ASN A 532 25.75 25.96 -8.59
N ILE A 533 25.33 27.10 -9.11
CA ILE A 533 24.09 27.23 -9.85
C ILE A 533 24.45 27.49 -11.31
N LEU A 534 24.09 26.57 -12.19
CA LEU A 534 24.53 26.51 -13.58
C LEU A 534 23.33 26.66 -14.54
N ASP A 535 23.55 27.33 -15.67
CA ASP A 535 22.62 27.34 -16.79
C ASP A 535 22.76 26.02 -17.57
N GLY A 536 21.64 25.33 -17.77
CA GLY A 536 21.56 24.05 -18.47
C GLY A 536 21.33 24.18 -19.98
N ASP A 537 20.99 25.36 -20.48
CA ASP A 537 20.89 25.66 -21.91
C ASP A 537 22.01 26.60 -22.39
N THR A 538 21.98 27.04 -23.65
CA THR A 538 22.96 28.04 -24.18
C THR A 538 22.26 29.04 -25.10
N THR A 539 20.95 29.15 -24.98
CA THR A 539 20.02 29.73 -25.96
C THR A 539 19.69 31.18 -25.66
N GLY A 540 20.19 31.74 -24.56
CA GLY A 540 19.95 33.13 -24.15
C GLY A 540 18.51 33.39 -23.71
N ALA A 541 17.74 32.32 -23.49
CA ALA A 541 16.38 32.39 -22.99
C ALA A 541 16.43 32.57 -21.47
N ASN A 542 15.46 33.27 -20.88
CA ASN A 542 15.47 33.46 -19.44
C ASN A 542 15.33 32.13 -18.70
N ASP A 543 16.35 31.79 -17.91
CA ASP A 543 16.30 30.71 -16.92
C ASP A 543 15.37 31.08 -15.78
N LEU A 544 15.49 32.31 -15.26
CA LEU A 544 14.74 32.75 -14.08
C LEU A 544 13.85 33.95 -14.42
N THR A 545 12.53 33.74 -14.41
CA THR A 545 11.53 34.79 -14.67
C THR A 545 10.67 35.05 -13.43
N ALA A 546 10.89 36.20 -12.79
CA ALA A 546 10.13 36.73 -11.65
C ALA A 546 9.98 38.26 -11.77
N ASN A 547 9.42 38.75 -12.88
CA ASN A 547 9.39 40.18 -13.27
C ASN A 547 8.96 41.18 -12.18
N ASN A 548 8.15 40.72 -11.23
CA ASN A 548 7.57 41.56 -10.18
C ASN A 548 8.16 41.26 -8.79
N GLY A 549 9.01 40.24 -8.67
CA GLY A 549 9.55 39.73 -7.42
C GLY A 549 11.07 39.68 -7.39
N THR A 550 11.61 39.21 -6.28
CA THR A 550 13.05 39.03 -6.10
C THR A 550 13.46 37.58 -6.35
N VAL A 551 14.54 37.39 -7.10
CA VAL A 551 15.28 36.13 -7.16
C VAL A 551 16.32 36.17 -6.04
N ALA A 552 16.20 35.27 -5.07
CA ALA A 552 17.10 35.15 -3.93
C ALA A 552 18.02 33.94 -4.12
N VAL A 553 19.32 34.18 -4.14
CA VAL A 553 20.34 33.16 -4.39
C VAL A 553 21.31 33.12 -3.22
N THR A 554 21.55 31.90 -2.73
CA THR A 554 22.59 31.59 -1.77
C THR A 554 23.46 30.46 -2.31
N THR A 555 24.78 30.65 -2.33
CA THR A 555 25.74 29.57 -2.60
C THR A 555 26.72 29.50 -1.43
N GLY A 556 27.10 28.30 -1.00
CA GLY A 556 28.12 28.10 0.05
C GLY A 556 29.57 28.29 -0.42
N GLY A 557 29.78 29.04 -1.50
CA GLY A 557 31.09 29.30 -2.11
C GLY A 557 31.19 28.98 -3.60
N GLY A 558 30.17 28.33 -4.18
CA GLY A 558 30.07 28.07 -5.63
C GLY A 558 29.67 29.28 -6.46
N THR A 559 29.67 29.11 -7.78
CA THR A 559 29.33 30.18 -8.74
C THR A 559 27.83 30.27 -9.01
N PHE A 560 27.40 31.40 -9.54
CA PHE A 560 26.06 31.62 -10.07
C PHE A 560 26.20 32.01 -11.54
N GLY A 561 26.04 31.01 -12.42
CA GLY A 561 26.45 31.06 -13.82
C GLY A 561 27.97 30.92 -13.99
N THR A 562 28.40 30.87 -15.25
CA THR A 562 29.81 30.91 -15.67
C THR A 562 30.00 31.96 -16.75
N ASP A 563 31.25 32.40 -17.00
CA ASP A 563 31.54 33.35 -18.09
C ASP A 563 31.19 32.79 -19.48
N ALA A 564 31.15 31.47 -19.62
CA ALA A 564 30.80 30.78 -20.86
C ALA A 564 29.29 30.54 -21.00
N ASN A 565 28.56 30.53 -19.88
CA ASN A 565 27.14 30.22 -19.80
C ASN A 565 26.54 30.94 -18.58
N ALA A 566 26.01 32.14 -18.82
CA ALA A 566 25.48 33.01 -17.78
C ALA A 566 24.05 32.59 -17.43
N ILE A 567 23.57 32.92 -16.23
CA ILE A 567 22.14 32.76 -15.91
C ILE A 567 21.39 33.97 -16.46
N GLU A 568 20.42 33.76 -17.34
CA GLU A 568 19.52 34.80 -17.84
C GLU A 568 18.34 35.05 -16.89
N ILE A 569 18.21 36.28 -16.42
CA ILE A 569 17.27 36.64 -15.34
C ILE A 569 16.40 37.83 -15.74
N ALA A 570 15.09 37.65 -15.61
CA ALA A 570 14.10 38.72 -15.66
C ALA A 570 13.40 38.84 -14.31
N SER A 571 13.86 39.75 -13.45
CA SER A 571 13.32 39.95 -12.10
C SER A 571 13.24 41.43 -11.71
N ALA A 572 12.45 41.75 -10.68
CA ALA A 572 12.43 43.11 -10.12
C ALA A 572 13.69 43.40 -9.30
N ALA A 573 14.27 42.36 -8.68
CA ALA A 573 15.54 42.42 -7.97
C ALA A 573 16.23 41.07 -7.94
N LEU A 574 17.56 41.08 -7.84
CA LEU A 574 18.39 39.92 -7.59
C LEU A 574 19.08 40.13 -6.23
N SER A 575 18.96 39.15 -5.33
CA SER A 575 19.61 39.13 -4.02
C SER A 575 20.62 38.00 -3.97
N THR A 576 21.92 38.33 -4.02
CA THR A 576 23.02 37.37 -4.02
C THR A 576 23.74 37.37 -2.68
N THR A 577 23.43 36.42 -1.80
CA THR A 577 24.14 36.24 -0.52
C THR A 577 25.13 35.07 -0.66
N GLY A 578 26.38 35.22 -0.22
CA GLY A 578 27.37 34.11 -0.28
C GLY A 578 28.06 33.89 -1.64
N ILE A 579 27.62 34.54 -2.72
CA ILE A 579 28.29 34.45 -4.03
C ILE A 579 29.63 35.22 -3.96
N PRO A 580 30.77 34.57 -4.30
CA PRO A 580 32.04 35.27 -4.43
C PRO A 580 31.93 36.32 -5.55
N VAL A 581 31.97 37.58 -5.17
CA VAL A 581 31.86 38.71 -6.09
C VAL A 581 33.06 38.72 -7.04
N THR A 582 32.89 38.22 -8.27
CA THR A 582 33.71 38.69 -9.39
C THR A 582 33.11 40.02 -9.81
N VAL A 583 33.79 41.12 -9.47
CA VAL A 583 33.41 42.46 -9.94
C VAL A 583 33.59 42.49 -11.47
N VAL A 584 32.53 42.19 -12.21
CA VAL A 584 32.41 42.58 -13.62
C VAL A 584 31.55 43.84 -13.65
N THR A 585 32.23 44.99 -13.72
CA THR A 585 31.64 46.28 -14.06
C THR A 585 30.88 46.17 -15.40
N PRO A 586 29.58 46.51 -15.47
CA PRO A 586 28.80 46.38 -16.69
C PRO A 586 29.27 47.36 -17.78
N THR A 587 29.54 46.82 -18.96
CA THR A 587 29.69 47.56 -20.22
C THR A 587 28.34 47.64 -20.93
N SER A 588 27.50 48.60 -20.56
CA SER A 588 26.47 49.09 -21.47
C SER A 588 26.36 50.61 -21.38
N ALA A 589 26.19 51.23 -22.53
CA ALA A 589 26.32 52.68 -22.70
C ALA A 589 25.11 53.41 -22.11
N GLU A 590 25.32 54.11 -20.99
CA GLU A 590 24.42 55.19 -20.60
C GLU A 590 24.73 56.44 -21.44
N THR A 591 23.80 56.85 -22.29
CA THR A 591 23.76 58.23 -22.79
C THR A 591 23.44 59.15 -21.62
N LEU A 592 24.45 59.87 -21.12
CA LEU A 592 24.27 60.95 -20.16
C LEU A 592 23.47 62.08 -20.82
N SER A 593 22.20 62.25 -20.43
CA SER A 593 21.44 63.45 -20.77
C SER A 593 21.99 64.63 -19.97
N GLY A 594 22.69 65.54 -20.64
CA GLY A 594 23.25 66.74 -20.02
C GLY A 594 22.15 67.63 -19.45
N THR A 595 22.25 67.96 -18.16
CA THR A 595 21.40 68.97 -17.52
C THR A 595 22.03 70.36 -17.72
N THR A 596 21.23 71.32 -18.18
CA THR A 596 21.61 72.74 -18.20
C THR A 596 21.43 73.33 -16.79
N GLU A 597 22.41 73.17 -15.91
CA GLU A 597 22.51 74.01 -14.72
C GLU A 597 23.66 75.01 -14.87
N THR A 598 23.29 76.28 -14.88
CA THR A 598 24.21 77.42 -14.84
C THR A 598 24.52 77.69 -13.37
N VAL A 599 25.70 77.30 -12.89
CA VAL A 599 26.18 77.71 -11.57
C VAL A 599 26.66 79.16 -11.67
N GLY A 600 25.89 80.07 -11.06
CA GLY A 600 26.16 81.49 -11.03
C GLY A 600 27.43 81.87 -10.26
N GLU A 601 27.94 83.05 -10.57
CA GLU A 601 29.16 83.62 -10.03
C GLU A 601 29.12 83.76 -8.50
N ALA A 602 29.89 82.91 -7.81
CA ALA A 602 30.62 83.26 -6.59
C ALA A 602 31.49 82.10 -6.13
N SER A 603 32.73 82.43 -5.76
CA SER A 603 33.66 81.65 -4.94
C SER A 603 34.62 80.70 -5.68
N VAL A 604 35.68 81.33 -6.18
CA VAL A 604 37.03 80.78 -6.36
C VAL A 604 37.53 80.06 -5.09
N ASP A 605 38.37 79.04 -5.29
CA ASP A 605 39.09 78.19 -4.32
C ASP A 605 38.37 76.98 -3.72
N GLN A 606 37.84 76.08 -4.57
CA GLN A 606 37.74 74.66 -4.21
C GLN A 606 38.43 73.78 -5.25
N THR A 607 39.39 72.99 -4.77
CA THR A 607 40.05 71.89 -5.48
C THR A 607 39.03 70.80 -5.76
N ILE A 608 38.70 70.56 -7.03
CA ILE A 608 37.94 69.38 -7.44
C ILE A 608 38.91 68.21 -7.49
N ASN A 609 38.88 67.37 -6.45
CA ASN A 609 39.57 66.09 -6.44
C ASN A 609 38.75 65.08 -7.26
N VAL A 610 39.29 64.66 -8.40
CA VAL A 610 38.91 63.39 -9.04
C VAL A 610 40.10 62.44 -8.85
N VAL A 611 40.04 61.64 -7.79
CA VAL A 611 40.89 60.46 -7.55
C VAL A 611 39.88 59.34 -7.29
N GLU A 612 40.05 58.07 -7.62
CA GLU A 612 41.19 57.17 -7.84
C GLU A 612 40.57 55.94 -8.58
N ASP A 613 41.36 54.98 -9.06
CA ASP A 613 40.90 53.69 -9.67
C ASP A 613 40.84 53.61 -11.21
N LEU A 614 41.95 53.93 -11.88
CA LEU A 614 42.26 53.28 -13.16
C LEU A 614 43.16 52.06 -12.89
N VAL A 615 42.56 50.88 -12.75
CA VAL A 615 43.30 49.60 -12.72
C VAL A 615 43.65 49.18 -14.14
N ASN A 616 44.93 49.33 -14.48
CA ASN A 616 45.56 48.72 -15.67
C ASN A 616 45.78 47.22 -15.45
N THR A 617 45.39 46.38 -16.40
CA THR A 617 46.00 45.04 -16.54
C THR A 617 46.59 44.89 -17.93
N VAL A 618 47.93 44.77 -18.01
CA VAL A 618 48.66 44.38 -19.22
C VAL A 618 49.30 43.02 -18.97
N GLY A 619 49.00 42.08 -19.87
CA GLY A 619 49.53 40.71 -19.85
C GLY A 619 51.06 40.65 -19.95
N LYS A 620 51.63 39.66 -19.26
CA LYS A 620 53.06 39.41 -19.15
C LYS A 620 53.72 39.21 -20.52
N SER A 621 54.55 40.16 -20.95
CA SER A 621 55.96 39.90 -21.31
C SER A 621 56.68 41.18 -21.74
N ASN A 622 57.72 41.50 -20.96
CA ASN A 622 58.96 42.12 -21.43
C ASN A 622 59.00 43.65 -21.66
N GLN A 623 59.00 44.45 -20.59
CA GLN A 623 60.11 45.38 -20.27
C GLN A 623 59.83 46.16 -18.98
N ILE A 624 60.91 46.35 -18.21
CA ILE A 624 60.96 47.05 -16.93
C ILE A 624 60.71 48.56 -17.15
N VAL A 625 59.68 49.11 -16.52
CA VAL A 625 59.52 50.56 -16.35
C VAL A 625 60.00 50.93 -14.94
N THR A 626 61.13 51.63 -14.88
CA THR A 626 61.57 52.42 -13.72
C THR A 626 60.91 53.79 -13.79
N GLY A 627 60.05 54.15 -12.83
CA GLY A 627 59.57 55.53 -12.68
C GLY A 627 58.29 55.68 -11.86
N ASN A 628 58.37 56.51 -10.83
CA ASN A 628 57.39 56.77 -9.76
C ASN A 628 55.95 57.12 -10.19
N SER A 629 55.03 56.74 -9.31
CA SER A 629 53.70 57.33 -9.10
C SER A 629 53.78 58.83 -8.78
N GLY A 630 52.86 59.61 -9.38
CA GLY A 630 52.56 60.98 -8.99
C GLY A 630 52.96 62.05 -10.02
N SER A 631 52.05 62.38 -10.94
CA SER A 631 52.07 63.65 -11.69
C SER A 631 50.64 64.22 -11.74
N THR A 632 50.39 65.24 -10.94
CA THR A 632 49.24 66.14 -11.05
C THR A 632 49.43 67.07 -12.25
N VAL A 633 48.46 67.10 -13.18
CA VAL A 633 48.39 68.15 -14.20
C VAL A 633 47.60 69.32 -13.64
N SER A 634 48.30 70.35 -13.16
CA SER A 634 47.72 71.66 -12.86
C SER A 634 47.84 72.54 -14.10
N ALA A 635 46.72 72.82 -14.77
CA ALA A 635 46.65 73.85 -15.80
C ALA A 635 45.94 75.08 -15.22
N GLY A 636 46.70 76.12 -14.90
CA GLY A 636 46.14 77.43 -14.52
C GLY A 636 45.58 78.13 -15.76
N ILE A 637 44.27 78.38 -15.77
CA ILE A 637 43.62 79.16 -16.83
C ILE A 637 43.84 80.64 -16.51
N ALA A 638 44.61 81.36 -17.36
CA ALA A 638 44.79 82.80 -17.24
C ALA A 638 43.53 83.55 -17.77
N PRO A 639 43.03 84.60 -17.08
CA PRO A 639 41.75 85.20 -17.41
C PRO A 639 41.90 86.37 -18.39
N LEU A 640 41.65 86.15 -19.68
CA LEU A 640 41.43 87.25 -20.63
C LEU A 640 40.28 86.91 -21.61
N GLN A 641 39.12 87.51 -21.32
CA GLN A 641 37.90 87.70 -22.14
C GLN A 641 37.02 86.45 -22.45
N PRO A 642 35.67 86.58 -22.38
CA PRO A 642 34.76 85.44 -22.39
C PRO A 642 34.23 85.15 -23.81
N GLY A 643 34.64 84.03 -24.40
CA GLY A 643 33.90 83.40 -25.51
C GLY A 643 32.95 82.35 -24.94
N SER A 644 31.65 82.44 -25.22
CA SER A 644 30.63 81.53 -24.67
C SER A 644 30.54 80.18 -25.42
N GLY A 645 31.69 79.54 -25.68
CA GLY A 645 31.76 78.21 -26.28
C GLY A 645 32.20 77.16 -25.26
N PRO A 646 31.71 75.90 -25.34
CA PRO A 646 32.22 74.82 -24.50
C PRO A 646 33.69 74.51 -24.83
N VAL A 647 34.50 74.25 -23.80
CA VAL A 647 35.85 73.72 -23.94
C VAL A 647 35.76 72.21 -24.11
N ILE A 648 36.26 71.67 -25.22
CA ILE A 648 36.36 70.23 -25.46
C ILE A 648 37.80 69.82 -25.14
N VAL A 649 37.98 68.92 -24.18
CA VAL A 649 39.27 68.29 -23.87
C VAL A 649 39.23 66.87 -24.43
N ASP A 650 40.05 66.63 -25.46
CA ASP A 650 40.29 65.27 -25.97
C ASP A 650 41.37 64.60 -25.12
N VAL A 651 41.02 63.50 -24.45
CA VAL A 651 41.89 62.76 -23.54
C VAL A 651 42.55 61.53 -24.19
N TYR A 652 42.42 61.35 -25.52
CA TYR A 652 43.02 60.22 -26.24
C TYR A 652 44.00 60.62 -27.36
N SER A 653 44.50 61.86 -27.36
CA SER A 653 45.51 62.30 -28.31
C SER A 653 46.93 61.86 -27.89
N GLU A 654 47.44 60.81 -28.54
CA GLU A 654 48.87 60.51 -28.57
C GLU A 654 49.56 61.50 -29.52
N GLN A 655 50.43 62.35 -28.97
CA GLN A 655 51.28 63.37 -29.62
C GLN A 655 50.75 64.81 -29.59
N TYR A 656 51.44 65.61 -28.78
CA TYR A 656 51.36 67.06 -28.70
C TYR A 656 51.65 67.72 -30.05
N ASN A 657 50.66 68.43 -30.60
CA ASN A 657 50.90 69.62 -31.41
C ASN A 657 49.74 70.60 -31.26
N LEU A 658 50.06 71.85 -30.89
CA LEU A 658 49.08 72.95 -30.86
C LEU A 658 48.56 73.20 -32.28
N VAL A 659 47.26 72.99 -32.49
CA VAL A 659 46.53 73.66 -33.58
C VAL A 659 45.73 74.79 -32.93
N SER A 660 46.36 75.97 -32.78
CA SER A 660 45.63 77.19 -32.50
C SER A 660 45.04 77.72 -33.80
N THR A 661 43.72 77.62 -33.94
CA THR A 661 42.98 78.44 -34.90
C THR A 661 42.78 79.82 -34.31
N GLU A 662 43.62 80.79 -34.67
CA GLU A 662 43.22 82.20 -34.69
C GLU A 662 43.81 82.90 -35.90
N GLY A 663 42.95 83.71 -36.53
CA GLY A 663 43.19 84.36 -37.80
C GLY A 663 44.31 85.40 -37.76
N ILE A 664 45.03 85.47 -38.87
CA ILE A 664 45.98 86.53 -39.17
C ILE A 664 45.36 87.40 -40.28
N ASP A 665 45.12 88.67 -39.93
CA ASP A 665 45.09 89.93 -40.69
C ASP A 665 45.08 89.87 -42.26
N PRO A 666 44.24 90.64 -43.00
CA PRO A 666 43.99 90.51 -44.45
C PRO A 666 45.12 90.91 -45.43
N LEU A 667 46.40 90.78 -45.08
CA LEU A 667 47.52 91.28 -45.89
C LEU A 667 48.63 90.27 -46.22
N VAL A 668 48.40 88.96 -46.04
CA VAL A 668 49.39 87.92 -46.37
C VAL A 668 48.83 86.89 -47.38
N ALA A 669 48.37 87.41 -48.52
CA ALA A 669 48.15 86.64 -49.75
C ALA A 669 48.91 87.30 -50.90
N PRO A 670 50.26 87.20 -50.93
CA PRO A 670 50.92 86.70 -52.15
C PRO A 670 52.35 86.14 -51.90
N ALA A 671 52.53 85.03 -51.19
CA ALA A 671 53.85 84.37 -51.08
C ALA A 671 53.81 82.83 -51.14
N MET A 672 52.68 82.24 -51.54
CA MET A 672 52.53 80.79 -51.76
C MET A 672 52.90 80.38 -53.21
N ASN A 673 53.88 81.05 -53.80
CA ASN A 673 54.44 80.74 -55.12
C ASN A 673 55.96 80.91 -55.05
N GLN A 674 56.67 79.78 -54.99
CA GLN A 674 58.12 79.54 -55.17
C GLN A 674 58.70 78.72 -54.02
N LEU A 675 58.65 77.40 -54.19
CA LEU A 675 59.66 76.39 -53.80
C LEU A 675 59.05 75.01 -54.12
N ASN A 676 58.54 74.84 -55.35
CA ASN A 676 59.20 74.00 -56.34
C ASN A 676 60.71 73.77 -56.11
N ASP A 677 61.11 72.52 -56.31
CA ASP A 677 62.45 72.08 -56.75
C ASP A 677 63.45 71.63 -55.66
N PHE A 678 63.30 70.39 -55.16
CA PHE A 678 64.46 69.49 -55.07
C PHE A 678 64.06 67.98 -55.01
N TRP A 679 64.14 67.32 -56.17
CA TRP A 679 64.54 65.90 -56.40
C TRP A 679 63.44 64.82 -56.25
N VAL A 680 62.83 64.27 -57.32
CA VAL A 680 63.28 63.58 -58.56
C VAL A 680 63.40 62.05 -58.38
N ASN A 681 62.51 61.35 -59.10
CA ASN A 681 62.61 60.01 -59.72
C ASN A 681 62.69 58.78 -58.81
N GLU A 682 62.18 57.60 -59.15
CA GLU A 682 61.65 56.98 -60.39
C GLU A 682 60.95 55.68 -59.92
N GLU A 683 59.73 55.34 -60.36
CA GLU A 683 59.38 54.41 -61.47
C GLU A 683 58.59 53.22 -60.87
N GLU A 684 57.31 53.12 -61.26
CA GLU A 684 56.73 52.07 -62.13
C GLU A 684 56.37 50.78 -61.37
N GLU A 685 55.08 50.51 -61.11
CA GLU A 685 54.06 49.96 -62.03
C GLU A 685 54.48 48.65 -62.71
N ASN A 686 53.93 47.53 -62.23
CA ASN A 686 52.81 46.86 -62.89
C ASN A 686 52.08 45.90 -61.94
#